data_AF-A0A9P5JLG5-F1
#
_entry.id   AF-A0A9P5JLG5-F1
#
_cell.length_a   1.000
_cell.length_b   1.000
_cell.length_c   1.000
_cell.angle_alpha   90.00
_cell.angle_beta   90.00
_cell.angle_gamma   90.00
#
_symmetry.space_group_name_H-M   'P 1'
#
loop_
_entity.id
_entity.type
_entity.pdbx_description
1 polymer ?
#
loop_
_entity_poly.entity_id
_entity_poly.type
_entity_poly.pdbx_seq_one_letter_code
_entity_poly.pdbx_strand_id
1 'polypeptide(L)'
;MPVSVPRLSSLVDAIPPIFMQCQNSLANHRKNVVALAKIHAQTSDVWEEIPPRGIRLTGEKAFNDKFIDMVDRILPIKKGIANADRIVKFVRAFIEHIAQKAAQEKAEAGDDDEEESPASRLVASLLKHLLKGFNAKDKVVRSRVVQVVADLIFAIGELDEDLYSHLRASLLERVRDKESHVRFQAAIALARLQRSEEGSEEEDEENLLDVLTEVLQFDPSPEVRHGVLTNLPVSPDTLPVILTRMRDQEKSIRRVVFHRVLAGLPSPSVLTIAQREEICNVGLGDREPTVRVTAAQLIGTWVDKVGGIEGFLKLLDVSASNKVAEDTLSAVFQNRPDLTDEVDFDDKFWAELTPERAFLARVFVDHCKAEKDDARLEATLPVVTAFAFRIQHEYNALMQLVTTQAERQDDEEDEDAEMELGDKIFIISELLRLAVNLDYADETGRRKTFALIREMASAELLPEDLVTRCLDVLRVISANERELFMLIVEIIHELRDAVRPSDDSGVNDDESMGDEENPNRGVIDPQKVIAASNQLMESMDPETRARWEEVNLRCLTLSIGTLERVNGTLEDNSILDGLLTDFALPAIYQKHAVWRERGVTLLGLMCLISKNMAQKSAQLFLSQAQPEPKPNTPKVVTEIQLRALHLLFDIVMVFHFSGLEREGGPKDGEAKILHAFEGALRDEYPPEIHAVACEGMAKLMLSGIVTDENVLARLVSLFLDPGTVDNQALRQCLSYFFPVYCYSSPTNQRRMQKIFLNVTETMYDLFDELEEHEEMVTPAQIGLMLVDWTDPSKAVKSDHHQSDDTIHVDVAIDIVRALFDAEMLKERRKSYVQLLSKLYIPEEIDDDKLRTLMLLISYLRRRRPLRDTVAKNALSRFETSIAKKFAPQLEAFNEEEFRELQQMKELFEFIDTVESDAEEEIPLDQPRRSNSKTSARSRSQSAAPASQKGRGKPKAKAPVEETIDEEDEEEPEEDEQPAPKARSKSKREPPAKQSRRAAPAAKPRSKKVAPPPEDEEDEEDEEEEGEPAPRSKRSTPSRQTQTSTSGRKSNKSSAPKIEEASEATETEDSEEDDDS
;
A
#
# COMPACT_ATOMS: atom_id res chain seq x y z
N MET A 1 23.06 65.16 36.36
CA MET A 1 22.10 65.80 35.43
C MET A 1 21.12 64.73 34.99
N PRO A 2 19.82 65.02 34.80
CA PRO A 2 18.89 64.03 34.28
C PRO A 2 19.25 63.67 32.84
N VAL A 3 19.22 62.37 32.51
CA VAL A 3 19.32 61.90 31.13
C VAL A 3 18.01 62.25 30.41
N SER A 4 18.10 62.58 29.12
CA SER A 4 16.94 62.98 28.33
C SER A 4 15.97 61.81 28.12
N VAL A 5 14.92 61.74 28.95
CA VAL A 5 13.74 60.89 28.71
C VAL A 5 13.23 61.11 27.28
N PRO A 6 12.98 60.04 26.49
CA PRO A 6 12.35 60.20 25.18
C PRO A 6 10.97 60.85 25.36
N ARG A 7 10.69 61.95 24.65
CA ARG A 7 9.31 62.46 24.58
C ARG A 7 8.46 61.36 23.98
N LEU A 8 7.40 60.92 24.66
CA LEU A 8 6.57 59.79 24.22
C LEU A 8 6.01 59.97 22.80
N SER A 9 5.81 61.22 22.35
CA SER A 9 5.45 61.55 20.97
C SER A 9 6.47 61.12 19.90
N SER A 10 7.75 60.95 20.25
CA SER A 10 8.80 60.52 19.32
C SER A 10 8.75 59.01 18.98
N LEU A 11 8.02 58.19 19.75
CA LEU A 11 7.81 56.77 19.43
C LEU A 11 7.08 56.59 18.10
N VAL A 12 6.25 57.56 17.73
CA VAL A 12 5.54 57.63 16.44
C VAL A 12 6.51 57.65 15.26
N ASP A 13 7.65 58.35 15.40
CA ASP A 13 8.67 58.48 14.36
C ASP A 13 9.81 57.44 14.51
N ALA A 14 10.09 56.97 15.72
CA ALA A 14 11.22 56.08 16.00
C ALA A 14 10.98 54.60 15.67
N ILE A 15 9.78 54.07 15.93
CA ILE A 15 9.48 52.64 15.76
C ILE A 15 9.22 52.24 14.29
N PRO A 16 8.40 52.96 13.49
CA PRO A 16 8.09 52.53 12.12
C PRO A 16 9.29 52.36 11.17
N PRO A 17 10.37 53.18 11.22
CA PRO A 17 11.57 52.95 10.41
C PRO A 17 12.29 51.63 10.69
N ILE A 18 12.17 51.09 11.91
CA ILE A 18 12.77 49.82 12.32
C ILE A 18 12.04 48.67 11.61
N PHE A 19 10.70 48.62 11.74
CA PHE A 19 9.85 47.68 11.02
C PHE A 19 10.01 47.82 9.49
N MET A 20 10.10 49.04 8.98
CA MET A 20 10.29 49.31 7.55
C MET A 20 11.61 48.72 7.00
N GLN A 21 12.66 48.63 7.81
CA GLN A 21 13.90 47.94 7.44
C GLN A 21 13.76 46.42 7.56
N CYS A 22 13.11 45.92 8.61
CA CYS A 22 12.98 44.49 8.89
C CYS A 22 12.10 43.73 7.90
N GLN A 23 11.06 44.37 7.32
CA GLN A 23 10.26 43.75 6.25
C GLN A 23 11.06 43.53 4.95
N ASN A 24 12.14 44.28 4.73
CA ASN A 24 12.90 44.26 3.48
C ASN A 24 14.06 43.25 3.50
N SER A 25 14.71 43.01 4.65
CA SER A 25 15.81 42.05 4.76
C SER A 25 16.00 41.51 6.19
N LEU A 26 16.24 40.20 6.29
CA LEU A 26 16.62 39.52 7.52
C LEU A 26 17.98 40.02 8.08
N ALA A 27 18.89 40.46 7.20
CA ALA A 27 20.25 40.85 7.61
C ALA A 27 20.30 42.03 8.60
N ASN A 28 19.25 42.86 8.63
CA ASN A 28 19.15 43.99 9.57
C ASN A 28 18.52 43.60 10.92
N HIS A 29 17.92 42.40 11.06
CA HIS A 29 17.10 42.03 12.22
C HIS A 29 17.87 42.13 13.54
N ARG A 30 19.05 41.51 13.67
CA ARG A 30 19.84 41.54 14.92
C ARG A 30 20.17 42.96 15.39
N LYS A 31 20.51 43.87 14.47
CA LYS A 31 20.77 45.28 14.77
C LYS A 31 19.49 46.00 15.22
N ASN A 32 18.38 45.72 14.56
CA ASN A 32 17.10 46.38 14.79
C ASN A 32 16.37 45.86 16.03
N VAL A 33 16.60 44.60 16.42
CA VAL A 33 16.18 44.02 17.70
C VAL A 33 16.84 44.78 18.86
N VAL A 34 18.17 44.94 18.84
CA VAL A 34 18.90 45.71 19.87
C VAL A 34 18.49 47.18 19.88
N ALA A 35 18.24 47.78 18.70
CA ALA A 35 17.77 49.16 18.62
C ALA A 35 16.36 49.33 19.24
N LEU A 36 15.45 48.38 19.01
CA LEU A 36 14.09 48.42 19.55
C LEU A 36 14.07 48.08 21.06
N ALA A 37 14.89 47.14 21.51
CA ALA A 37 15.06 46.81 22.94
C ALA A 37 15.63 47.99 23.73
N LYS A 38 16.51 48.79 23.13
CA LYS A 38 16.96 50.05 23.73
C LYS A 38 15.82 51.07 23.85
N ILE A 39 14.93 51.17 22.86
CA ILE A 39 13.77 52.06 22.96
C ILE A 39 12.83 51.58 24.07
N HIS A 40 12.54 50.27 24.12
CA HIS A 40 11.71 49.64 25.16
C HIS A 40 12.20 49.95 26.57
N ALA A 41 13.48 49.69 26.85
CA ALA A 41 14.10 50.00 28.16
C ALA A 41 14.11 51.51 28.47
N GLN A 42 14.25 52.38 27.46
CA GLN A 42 14.15 53.84 27.65
C GLN A 42 12.71 54.34 27.85
N THR A 43 11.70 53.48 27.66
CA THR A 43 10.29 53.77 27.93
C THR A 43 9.74 53.14 29.20
N SER A 44 10.36 52.07 29.74
CA SER A 44 9.99 51.50 31.04
C SER A 44 10.26 52.45 32.20
N ASP A 45 11.33 53.25 32.12
CA ASP A 45 11.70 54.24 33.13
C ASP A 45 10.70 55.42 33.29
N VAL A 46 9.56 55.41 32.58
CA VAL A 46 8.66 56.58 32.44
C VAL A 46 7.25 56.27 32.96
N TRP A 47 6.92 56.86 34.09
CA TRP A 47 5.64 56.72 34.78
C TRP A 47 5.08 58.07 35.26
N GLU A 48 3.77 58.10 35.52
CA GLU A 48 3.02 59.23 36.09
C GLU A 48 2.29 58.79 37.37
N GLU A 49 2.38 59.57 38.44
CA GLU A 49 1.59 59.36 39.66
C GLU A 49 0.21 60.02 39.51
N ILE A 50 -0.87 59.27 39.76
CA ILE A 50 -2.25 59.75 39.61
C ILE A 50 -3.05 59.50 40.90
N PRO A 51 -3.00 60.39 41.90
CA PRO A 51 -3.84 60.28 43.10
C PRO A 51 -5.34 60.32 42.76
N PRO A 52 -6.21 59.48 43.37
CA PRO A 52 -5.95 58.44 44.37
C PRO A 52 -5.82 57.02 43.77
N ARG A 53 -5.42 56.90 42.49
CA ARG A 53 -5.40 55.64 41.71
C ARG A 53 -4.02 55.01 41.53
N GLY A 54 -2.97 55.53 42.16
CA GLY A 54 -1.62 54.94 42.17
C GLY A 54 -0.73 55.38 41.00
N ILE A 55 0.27 54.56 40.70
CA ILE A 55 1.28 54.78 39.65
C ILE A 55 0.73 54.28 38.30
N ARG A 56 1.03 55.01 37.22
CA ARG A 56 0.70 54.64 35.85
C ARG A 56 1.95 54.59 34.98
N LEU A 57 2.25 53.41 34.42
CA LEU A 57 3.38 53.17 33.53
C LEU A 57 3.09 53.72 32.11
N THR A 58 3.21 55.04 31.94
CA THR A 58 2.78 55.75 30.73
C THR A 58 3.72 55.57 29.55
N GLY A 59 5.03 55.40 29.78
CA GLY A 59 5.99 55.11 28.72
C GLY A 59 5.83 53.71 28.14
N GLU A 60 5.72 52.70 29.00
CA GLU A 60 5.44 51.32 28.59
C GLU A 60 4.15 51.24 27.78
N LYS A 61 3.04 51.82 28.27
CA LYS A 61 1.80 51.83 27.49
C LYS A 61 1.98 52.50 26.13
N ALA A 62 2.69 53.64 26.05
CA ALA A 62 2.95 54.32 24.78
C ALA A 62 3.84 53.51 23.82
N PHE A 63 4.74 52.67 24.34
CA PHE A 63 5.49 51.70 23.55
C PHE A 63 4.60 50.57 23.07
N ASN A 64 3.85 49.92 23.97
CA ASN A 64 3.01 48.75 23.68
C ASN A 64 1.92 49.09 22.66
N ASP A 65 1.17 50.18 22.88
CA ASP A 65 0.16 50.69 21.94
C ASP A 65 0.76 50.92 20.53
N LYS A 66 2.02 51.38 20.45
CA LYS A 66 2.69 51.67 19.17
C LYS A 66 3.36 50.44 18.53
N PHE A 67 3.83 49.48 19.30
CA PHE A 67 4.33 48.20 18.83
C PHE A 67 3.19 47.37 18.23
N ILE A 68 2.04 47.33 18.91
CA ILE A 68 0.82 46.67 18.43
C ILE A 68 0.33 47.29 17.11
N ASP A 69 0.31 48.62 16.97
CA ASP A 69 0.04 49.29 15.68
C ASP A 69 0.99 48.84 14.53
N MET A 70 2.20 48.37 14.81
CA MET A 70 3.07 47.79 13.79
C MET A 70 2.74 46.33 13.47
N VAL A 71 2.30 45.54 14.46
CA VAL A 71 1.89 44.14 14.29
C VAL A 71 0.55 44.05 13.53
N ASP A 72 -0.44 44.86 13.89
CA ASP A 72 -1.77 44.88 13.27
C ASP A 72 -1.72 45.04 11.74
N ARG A 73 -0.70 45.77 11.23
CA ARG A 73 -0.49 46.03 9.81
C ARG A 73 -0.09 44.79 9.00
N ILE A 74 0.38 43.72 9.63
CA ILE A 74 0.69 42.45 8.95
C ILE A 74 -0.41 41.40 9.09
N LEU A 75 -1.36 41.56 10.01
CA LEU A 75 -2.45 40.60 10.23
C LEU A 75 -3.37 40.39 8.99
N PRO A 76 -3.75 41.41 8.20
CA PRO A 76 -4.56 41.19 6.98
C PRO A 76 -3.72 40.77 5.76
N ILE A 77 -2.43 40.44 5.92
CA ILE A 77 -1.53 40.10 4.81
C ILE A 77 -1.45 38.59 4.62
N LYS A 78 -1.76 38.11 3.41
CA LYS A 78 -1.86 36.67 3.07
C LYS A 78 -0.55 35.88 3.28
N LYS A 79 -0.68 34.55 3.44
CA LYS A 79 0.44 33.57 3.45
C LYS A 79 1.33 33.77 2.21
N GLY A 80 2.64 33.59 2.36
CA GLY A 80 3.62 33.68 1.27
C GLY A 80 4.08 35.10 0.89
N ILE A 81 3.56 36.15 1.53
CA ILE A 81 4.08 37.51 1.38
C ILE A 81 5.29 37.70 2.30
N ALA A 82 6.48 37.46 1.75
CA ALA A 82 7.75 37.46 2.47
C ALA A 82 8.01 38.69 3.35
N ASN A 83 7.46 39.87 3.02
CA ASN A 83 7.55 41.06 3.86
C ASN A 83 6.85 40.87 5.22
N ALA A 84 5.65 40.29 5.26
CA ALA A 84 4.95 39.98 6.49
C ALA A 84 5.64 38.83 7.24
N ASP A 85 6.06 37.79 6.53
CA ASP A 85 6.76 36.62 7.12
C ASP A 85 8.09 37.04 7.81
N ARG A 86 8.78 38.06 7.28
CA ARG A 86 9.95 38.68 7.94
C ARG A 86 9.58 39.51 9.16
N ILE A 87 8.41 40.16 9.20
CA ILE A 87 7.97 40.90 10.39
C ILE A 87 7.57 39.95 11.51
N VAL A 88 6.89 38.83 11.23
CA VAL A 88 6.62 37.79 12.25
C VAL A 88 7.94 37.33 12.89
N LYS A 89 8.95 36.98 12.07
CA LYS A 89 10.27 36.59 12.56
C LYS A 89 11.01 37.69 13.33
N PHE A 90 10.86 38.95 12.93
CA PHE A 90 11.41 40.09 13.66
C PHE A 90 10.72 40.32 15.02
N VAL A 91 9.40 40.18 15.08
CA VAL A 91 8.60 40.29 16.31
C VAL A 91 9.02 39.21 17.31
N ARG A 92 9.07 37.94 16.87
CA ARG A 92 9.58 36.82 17.68
C ARG A 92 10.99 37.11 18.21
N ALA A 93 11.96 37.40 17.33
CA ALA A 93 13.35 37.63 17.70
C ALA A 93 13.56 38.89 18.59
N PHE A 94 12.61 39.84 18.57
CA PHE A 94 12.60 40.97 19.50
C PHE A 94 12.09 40.57 20.89
N ILE A 95 10.96 39.86 20.97
CA ILE A 95 10.40 39.36 22.23
C ILE A 95 11.38 38.41 22.92
N GLU A 96 11.93 37.46 22.16
CA GLU A 96 12.95 36.50 22.63
C GLU A 96 14.16 37.22 23.26
N HIS A 97 14.64 38.30 22.64
CA HIS A 97 15.78 39.06 23.16
C HIS A 97 15.47 39.83 24.45
N ILE A 98 14.27 40.40 24.60
CA ILE A 98 13.91 41.12 25.84
C ILE A 98 13.55 40.14 26.98
N ALA A 99 12.96 38.99 26.67
CA ALA A 99 12.67 37.94 27.65
C ALA A 99 13.96 37.32 28.20
N GLN A 100 14.90 36.91 27.33
CA GLN A 100 16.22 36.40 27.74
C GLN A 100 16.98 37.43 28.59
N LYS A 101 16.91 38.72 28.23
CA LYS A 101 17.56 39.79 29.00
C LYS A 101 16.92 39.98 30.38
N ALA A 102 15.58 39.97 30.48
CA ALA A 102 14.89 40.09 31.76
C ALA A 102 15.17 38.90 32.69
N ALA A 103 15.20 37.67 32.14
CA ALA A 103 15.56 36.47 32.90
C ALA A 103 17.02 36.52 33.41
N GLN A 104 17.97 36.99 32.58
CA GLN A 104 19.34 37.23 33.02
C GLN A 104 19.42 38.28 34.13
N GLU A 105 18.67 39.39 34.02
CA GLU A 105 18.67 40.44 35.03
C GLU A 105 18.05 39.98 36.36
N LYS A 106 17.00 39.13 36.36
CA LYS A 106 16.47 38.49 37.59
C LYS A 106 17.52 37.56 38.22
N ALA A 107 18.17 36.72 37.41
CA ALA A 107 19.21 35.79 37.88
C ALA A 107 20.49 36.49 38.41
N GLU A 108 20.85 37.65 37.86
CA GLU A 108 21.98 38.47 38.35
C GLU A 108 21.63 39.30 39.59
N ALA A 109 20.35 39.64 39.81
CA ALA A 109 19.89 40.33 41.00
C ALA A 109 19.85 39.42 42.25
N GLY A 110 19.50 38.14 42.06
CA GLY A 110 19.27 37.20 43.16
C GLY A 110 18.03 37.54 43.98
N ASP A 111 17.03 38.15 43.33
CA ASP A 111 15.77 38.59 43.91
C ASP A 111 14.65 37.58 43.57
N ASP A 112 14.01 37.04 44.61
CA ASP A 112 12.86 36.13 44.50
C ASP A 112 11.52 36.91 44.33
N ASP A 113 11.54 38.24 44.45
CA ASP A 113 10.34 39.09 44.34
C ASP A 113 9.58 38.89 43.01
N GLU A 114 8.25 38.79 43.12
CA GLU A 114 7.31 38.46 42.03
C GLU A 114 7.03 39.64 41.06
N GLU A 115 7.83 40.71 41.07
CA GLU A 115 7.53 41.91 40.26
C GLU A 115 7.61 41.63 38.74
N GLU A 116 6.46 41.74 38.07
CA GLU A 116 6.36 41.53 36.62
C GLU A 116 7.28 42.49 35.85
N SER A 117 8.27 41.92 35.15
CA SER A 117 9.17 42.68 34.29
C SER A 117 8.43 43.46 33.18
N PRO A 118 8.99 44.58 32.66
CA PRO A 118 8.46 45.25 31.47
C PRO A 118 8.33 44.32 30.25
N ALA A 119 9.19 43.28 30.15
CA ALA A 119 9.17 42.31 29.07
C ALA A 119 7.93 41.38 29.15
N SER A 120 7.66 40.79 30.32
CA SER A 120 6.47 39.96 30.52
C SER A 120 5.17 40.78 30.39
N ARG A 121 5.14 42.03 30.89
CA ARG A 121 3.97 42.91 30.72
C ARG A 121 3.71 43.34 29.28
N LEU A 122 4.75 43.52 28.46
CA LEU A 122 4.59 43.68 27.00
C LEU A 122 4.08 42.39 26.34
N VAL A 123 4.62 41.22 26.72
CA VAL A 123 4.18 39.91 26.21
C VAL A 123 2.70 39.66 26.52
N ALA A 124 2.28 39.80 27.77
CA ALA A 124 0.88 39.64 28.18
C ALA A 124 -0.03 40.65 27.47
N SER A 125 0.40 41.92 27.33
CA SER A 125 -0.33 42.94 26.58
C SER A 125 -0.46 42.63 25.08
N LEU A 126 0.52 41.93 24.48
CA LEU A 126 0.49 41.53 23.08
C LEU A 126 -0.40 40.31 22.86
N LEU A 127 -0.33 39.30 23.74
CA LEU A 127 -1.18 38.10 23.71
C LEU A 127 -2.66 38.48 23.95
N LYS A 128 -2.95 39.23 25.02
CA LYS A 128 -4.29 39.75 25.35
C LYS A 128 -4.82 40.75 24.30
N HIS A 129 -4.02 41.16 23.32
CA HIS A 129 -4.48 41.83 22.08
C HIS A 129 -4.71 40.83 20.94
N LEU A 130 -3.74 39.98 20.64
CA LEU A 130 -3.81 39.02 19.54
C LEU A 130 -4.96 38.01 19.70
N LEU A 131 -5.24 37.52 20.91
CA LEU A 131 -6.33 36.56 21.17
C LEU A 131 -7.69 37.06 20.67
N LYS A 132 -7.96 38.36 20.70
CA LYS A 132 -9.18 38.98 20.13
C LYS A 132 -9.35 38.72 18.63
N GLY A 133 -8.25 38.44 17.93
CA GLY A 133 -8.23 38.10 16.50
C GLY A 133 -8.39 36.61 16.19
N PHE A 134 -8.40 35.72 17.20
CA PHE A 134 -8.65 34.28 17.00
C PHE A 134 -10.04 34.06 16.42
N ASN A 135 -11.02 34.88 16.80
CA ASN A 135 -12.42 34.74 16.36
C ASN A 135 -12.80 35.76 15.25
N ALA A 136 -11.80 36.21 14.49
CA ALA A 136 -11.99 37.14 13.37
C ALA A 136 -12.70 36.48 12.17
N LYS A 137 -13.67 37.20 11.57
CA LYS A 137 -14.36 36.74 10.35
C LYS A 137 -13.44 36.64 9.13
N ASP A 138 -12.37 37.44 9.06
CA ASP A 138 -11.33 37.29 8.03
C ASP A 138 -10.33 36.20 8.42
N LYS A 139 -10.33 35.11 7.64
CA LYS A 139 -9.40 33.98 7.81
C LYS A 139 -7.92 34.36 7.69
N VAL A 140 -7.58 35.42 6.97
CA VAL A 140 -6.19 35.90 6.88
C VAL A 140 -5.75 36.46 8.23
N VAL A 141 -6.63 37.21 8.89
CA VAL A 141 -6.39 37.74 10.24
C VAL A 141 -6.25 36.59 11.24
N ARG A 142 -7.18 35.62 11.28
CA ARG A 142 -7.05 34.44 12.16
C ARG A 142 -5.71 33.72 11.94
N SER A 143 -5.39 33.41 10.68
CA SER A 143 -4.16 32.69 10.33
C SER A 143 -2.90 33.44 10.74
N ARG A 144 -2.83 34.76 10.55
CA ARG A 144 -1.67 35.57 10.97
C ARG A 144 -1.60 35.76 12.48
N VAL A 145 -2.74 35.90 13.15
CA VAL A 145 -2.83 36.01 14.61
C VAL A 145 -2.34 34.72 15.27
N VAL A 146 -2.89 33.56 14.88
CA VAL A 146 -2.48 32.26 15.44
C VAL A 146 -1.03 31.93 15.05
N GLN A 147 -0.57 32.29 13.84
CA GLN A 147 0.86 32.19 13.49
C GLN A 147 1.75 33.02 14.43
N VAL A 148 1.42 34.29 14.67
CA VAL A 148 2.24 35.16 15.54
C VAL A 148 2.25 34.61 16.96
N VAL A 149 1.10 34.16 17.50
CA VAL A 149 1.05 33.54 18.84
C VAL A 149 1.85 32.23 18.89
N ALA A 150 1.73 31.36 17.88
CA ALA A 150 2.53 30.14 17.79
C ALA A 150 4.05 30.42 17.74
N ASP A 151 4.50 31.40 16.94
CA ASP A 151 5.91 31.82 16.91
C ASP A 151 6.35 32.50 18.23
N LEU A 152 5.44 33.15 18.96
CA LEU A 152 5.71 33.77 20.26
C LEU A 152 5.84 32.75 21.41
N ILE A 153 5.10 31.63 21.41
CA ILE A 153 5.17 30.61 22.50
C ILE A 153 6.61 30.10 22.71
N PHE A 154 7.45 30.06 21.66
CA PHE A 154 8.88 29.75 21.77
C PHE A 154 9.74 30.78 22.53
N ALA A 155 9.22 31.98 22.75
CA ALA A 155 9.93 33.16 23.25
C ALA A 155 9.27 33.76 24.51
N ILE A 156 8.25 33.08 25.02
CA ILE A 156 7.52 33.38 26.25
C ILE A 156 8.12 32.51 27.36
N GLY A 157 8.27 33.07 28.57
CA GLY A 157 8.66 32.34 29.77
C GLY A 157 7.43 31.94 30.58
N GLU A 158 7.46 32.22 31.88
CA GLU A 158 6.28 32.15 32.75
C GLU A 158 5.14 33.03 32.20
N LEU A 159 3.90 32.54 32.34
CA LEU A 159 2.65 33.23 31.99
C LEU A 159 1.75 33.32 33.23
N ASP A 160 0.86 34.31 33.25
CA ASP A 160 -0.24 34.32 34.21
C ASP A 160 -1.24 33.21 33.91
N GLU A 161 -1.68 32.48 34.93
CA GLU A 161 -2.55 31.29 34.87
C GLU A 161 -3.83 31.55 34.04
N ASP A 162 -4.55 32.65 34.33
CA ASP A 162 -5.69 33.16 33.55
C ASP A 162 -5.38 33.26 32.03
N LEU A 163 -4.19 33.73 31.66
CA LEU A 163 -3.76 33.87 30.27
C LEU A 163 -3.31 32.54 29.68
N TYR A 164 -2.75 31.63 30.47
CA TYR A 164 -2.42 30.27 30.04
C TYR A 164 -3.68 29.51 29.64
N SER A 165 -4.65 29.38 30.55
CA SER A 165 -5.89 28.65 30.31
C SER A 165 -6.73 29.31 29.21
N HIS A 166 -6.77 30.65 29.14
CA HIS A 166 -7.44 31.34 28.02
C HIS A 166 -6.72 31.13 26.67
N LEU A 167 -5.39 31.08 26.63
CA LEU A 167 -4.62 30.77 25.42
C LEU A 167 -4.83 29.32 24.97
N ARG A 168 -4.77 28.37 25.91
CA ARG A 168 -5.00 26.94 25.75
C ARG A 168 -6.39 26.66 25.15
N ALA A 169 -7.45 27.13 25.80
CA ALA A 169 -8.83 27.02 25.29
C ALA A 169 -9.00 27.68 23.90
N SER A 170 -8.40 28.86 23.68
CA SER A 170 -8.44 29.54 22.38
C SER A 170 -7.71 28.77 21.27
N LEU A 171 -6.65 28.02 21.61
CA LEU A 171 -5.92 27.19 20.65
C LEU A 171 -6.66 25.88 20.34
N LEU A 172 -7.33 25.27 21.32
CA LEU A 172 -8.25 24.14 21.10
C LEU A 172 -9.39 24.55 20.15
N GLU A 173 -10.01 25.73 20.35
CA GLU A 173 -11.01 26.29 19.40
C GLU A 173 -10.45 26.44 17.97
N ARG A 174 -9.12 26.59 17.80
CA ARG A 174 -8.45 26.80 16.50
C ARG A 174 -7.78 25.58 15.89
N VAL A 175 -7.61 24.48 16.63
CA VAL A 175 -7.20 23.20 16.05
C VAL A 175 -8.32 22.58 15.19
N ARG A 176 -9.59 22.97 15.44
CA ARG A 176 -10.78 22.58 14.66
C ARG A 176 -11.27 23.67 13.65
N ASP A 177 -10.44 24.67 13.28
CA ASP A 177 -10.81 25.76 12.32
C ASP A 177 -11.03 25.25 10.87
N LYS A 178 -12.04 25.79 10.17
CA LYS A 178 -12.35 25.48 8.75
C LYS A 178 -11.16 25.62 7.78
N GLU A 179 -10.19 26.48 8.07
CA GLU A 179 -9.02 26.73 7.22
C GLU A 179 -7.77 26.03 7.74
N SER A 180 -7.23 25.07 6.99
CA SER A 180 -6.14 24.19 7.46
C SER A 180 -4.86 24.91 7.88
N HIS A 181 -4.55 26.09 7.34
CA HIS A 181 -3.38 26.85 7.79
C HIS A 181 -3.59 27.56 9.13
N VAL A 182 -4.82 27.68 9.64
CA VAL A 182 -5.07 28.07 11.04
C VAL A 182 -4.82 26.86 11.93
N ARG A 183 -5.42 25.70 11.60
CA ARG A 183 -5.21 24.43 12.32
C ARG A 183 -3.74 24.04 12.44
N PHE A 184 -2.97 24.18 11.35
CA PHE A 184 -1.51 23.99 11.34
C PHE A 184 -0.78 24.79 12.42
N GLN A 185 -1.09 26.09 12.54
CA GLN A 185 -0.43 26.96 13.52
C GLN A 185 -0.92 26.66 14.94
N ALA A 186 -2.21 26.33 15.11
CA ALA A 186 -2.80 25.95 16.39
C ALA A 186 -2.22 24.63 16.92
N ALA A 187 -2.18 23.58 16.09
CA ALA A 187 -1.60 22.28 16.44
C ALA A 187 -0.10 22.40 16.78
N ILE A 188 0.65 23.23 16.04
CA ILE A 188 2.07 23.51 16.33
C ILE A 188 2.27 24.35 17.60
N ALA A 189 1.27 25.11 18.05
CA ALA A 189 1.29 25.79 19.34
C ALA A 189 0.95 24.82 20.49
N LEU A 190 -0.11 24.02 20.36
CA LEU A 190 -0.51 22.99 21.34
C LEU A 190 0.61 21.96 21.56
N ALA A 191 1.28 21.49 20.49
CA ALA A 191 2.45 20.61 20.55
C ALA A 191 3.71 21.25 21.17
N ARG A 192 3.62 22.50 21.66
CA ARG A 192 4.62 23.13 22.52
C ARG A 192 4.12 23.42 23.93
N LEU A 193 2.82 23.68 24.12
CA LEU A 193 2.21 23.77 25.45
C LEU A 193 2.22 22.42 26.18
N GLN A 194 1.97 21.31 25.47
CA GLN A 194 2.07 19.95 26.01
C GLN A 194 3.42 19.68 26.70
N ARG A 195 4.52 20.20 26.12
CA ARG A 195 5.89 20.01 26.63
C ARG A 195 6.20 20.82 27.90
N SER A 196 5.29 21.68 28.33
CA SER A 196 5.33 22.39 29.62
C SER A 196 4.35 21.82 30.66
N GLU A 197 3.52 20.85 30.27
CA GLU A 197 2.49 20.21 31.11
C GLU A 197 2.96 18.82 31.64
N GLU A 198 4.22 18.44 31.40
CA GLU A 198 4.83 17.19 31.88
C GLU A 198 5.04 17.22 33.41
N GLY A 199 3.95 17.01 34.16
CA GLY A 199 3.92 16.95 35.63
C GLY A 199 2.70 17.60 36.29
N SER A 200 1.77 18.19 35.53
CA SER A 200 0.56 18.87 36.05
C SER A 200 -0.71 18.08 35.69
N GLU A 201 -1.05 17.09 36.51
CA GLU A 201 -2.30 16.32 36.40
C GLU A 201 -3.48 17.08 37.03
N GLU A 202 -4.14 17.95 36.27
CA GLU A 202 -5.46 18.49 36.62
C GLU A 202 -6.56 17.62 35.99
N GLU A 203 -7.33 16.90 36.82
CA GLU A 203 -8.25 15.82 36.40
C GLU A 203 -9.40 16.27 35.48
N ASP A 204 -9.65 17.58 35.34
CA ASP A 204 -10.79 18.17 34.61
C ASP A 204 -10.45 18.71 33.19
N GLU A 205 -9.20 18.66 32.72
CA GLU A 205 -8.81 19.27 31.42
C GLU A 205 -8.61 18.30 30.22
N GLU A 206 -8.86 18.78 28.99
CA GLU A 206 -8.67 18.01 27.74
C GLU A 206 -7.17 17.74 27.47
N ASN A 207 -6.76 16.47 27.47
CA ASN A 207 -5.37 16.06 27.28
C ASN A 207 -4.83 16.46 25.89
N LEU A 208 -3.78 17.28 25.84
CA LEU A 208 -3.19 17.73 24.58
C LEU A 208 -2.55 16.60 23.77
N LEU A 209 -2.04 15.55 24.40
CA LEU A 209 -1.51 14.40 23.67
C LEU A 209 -2.61 13.72 22.87
N ASP A 210 -3.79 13.53 23.46
CA ASP A 210 -4.94 12.91 22.78
C ASP A 210 -5.47 13.80 21.66
N VAL A 211 -5.63 15.11 21.88
CA VAL A 211 -6.05 16.07 20.83
C VAL A 211 -5.05 16.12 19.67
N LEU A 212 -3.74 16.13 19.95
CA LEU A 212 -2.72 16.09 18.90
C LEU A 212 -2.72 14.75 18.16
N THR A 213 -3.01 13.66 18.87
CA THR A 213 -3.08 12.29 18.32
C THR A 213 -4.35 12.07 17.48
N GLU A 214 -5.48 12.70 17.84
CA GLU A 214 -6.69 12.85 17.01
C GLU A 214 -6.33 13.60 15.70
N VAL A 215 -5.72 14.77 15.81
CA VAL A 215 -5.34 15.62 14.66
C VAL A 215 -4.31 14.93 13.76
N LEU A 216 -3.37 14.14 14.31
CA LEU A 216 -2.42 13.35 13.55
C LEU A 216 -3.09 12.23 12.74
N GLN A 217 -4.18 11.65 13.28
CA GLN A 217 -4.93 10.57 12.63
C GLN A 217 -5.88 11.10 11.55
N PHE A 218 -6.73 12.07 11.91
CA PHE A 218 -7.96 12.39 11.18
C PHE A 218 -7.95 13.73 10.45
N ASP A 219 -6.96 14.61 10.66
CA ASP A 219 -6.94 15.91 9.95
C ASP A 219 -6.78 15.69 8.43
N PRO A 220 -7.72 16.13 7.57
CA PRO A 220 -7.65 15.88 6.12
C PRO A 220 -6.48 16.59 5.43
N SER A 221 -5.86 17.59 6.04
CA SER A 221 -4.80 18.40 5.46
C SER A 221 -3.40 17.87 5.84
N PRO A 222 -2.60 17.34 4.90
CA PRO A 222 -1.28 16.80 5.22
C PRO A 222 -0.30 17.84 5.77
N GLU A 223 -0.48 19.14 5.47
CA GLU A 223 0.31 20.21 6.13
C GLU A 223 0.14 20.16 7.66
N VAL A 224 -1.05 19.85 8.17
CA VAL A 224 -1.35 19.78 9.62
C VAL A 224 -0.81 18.48 10.23
N ARG A 225 -1.10 17.33 9.62
CA ARG A 225 -0.58 16.03 10.08
C ARG A 225 0.95 16.01 10.15
N HIS A 226 1.63 16.53 9.11
CA HIS A 226 3.09 16.74 9.12
C HIS A 226 3.52 17.74 10.22
N GLY A 227 2.72 18.79 10.46
CA GLY A 227 2.94 19.75 11.55
C GLY A 227 2.99 19.06 12.92
N VAL A 228 2.01 18.21 13.22
CA VAL A 228 1.96 17.44 14.48
C VAL A 228 3.08 16.40 14.53
N LEU A 229 3.22 15.54 13.51
CA LEU A 229 4.22 14.46 13.46
C LEU A 229 5.66 14.94 13.73
N THR A 230 5.96 16.19 13.41
CA THR A 230 7.30 16.77 13.59
C THR A 230 7.49 17.52 14.91
N ASN A 231 6.47 17.61 15.76
CA ASN A 231 6.52 18.28 17.07
C ASN A 231 5.98 17.42 18.24
N LEU A 232 5.20 16.36 17.98
CA LEU A 232 4.78 15.38 18.99
C LEU A 232 6.01 14.71 19.64
N PRO A 233 6.03 14.45 20.96
CA PRO A 233 7.03 13.60 21.58
C PRO A 233 6.88 12.15 21.11
N VAL A 234 7.95 11.36 21.25
CA VAL A 234 7.92 9.91 20.99
C VAL A 234 7.97 9.19 22.34
N SER A 235 6.81 8.71 22.79
CA SER A 235 6.61 7.91 24.00
C SER A 235 6.01 6.54 23.62
N PRO A 236 5.92 5.57 24.55
CA PRO A 236 5.21 4.30 24.30
C PRO A 236 3.76 4.50 23.84
N ASP A 237 3.11 5.58 24.27
CA ASP A 237 1.70 5.89 24.02
C ASP A 237 1.50 6.57 22.65
N THR A 238 2.41 7.47 22.26
CA THR A 238 2.34 8.16 20.95
C THR A 238 2.94 7.33 19.81
N LEU A 239 3.88 6.42 20.09
CA LEU A 239 4.58 5.62 19.09
C LEU A 239 3.64 4.79 18.20
N PRO A 240 2.62 4.05 18.70
CA PRO A 240 1.69 3.31 17.85
C PRO A 240 1.02 4.18 16.78
N VAL A 241 0.53 5.36 17.17
CA VAL A 241 -0.15 6.27 16.24
C VAL A 241 0.84 6.93 15.27
N ILE A 242 2.05 7.26 15.72
CA ILE A 242 3.17 7.68 14.86
C ILE A 242 3.47 6.61 13.79
N LEU A 243 3.53 5.33 14.16
CA LEU A 243 3.81 4.22 13.23
C LEU A 243 2.70 4.07 12.18
N THR A 244 1.42 4.30 12.49
CA THR A 244 0.36 4.31 11.45
C THR A 244 0.64 5.29 10.31
N ARG A 245 1.38 6.38 10.57
CA ARG A 245 1.74 7.37 9.54
C ARG A 245 2.78 6.86 8.54
N MET A 246 3.40 5.69 8.76
CA MET A 246 4.13 4.96 7.73
C MET A 246 3.24 4.51 6.56
N ARG A 247 1.91 4.50 6.72
CA ARG A 247 0.93 4.23 5.66
C ARG A 247 0.10 5.46 5.23
N ASP A 248 0.48 6.68 5.65
CA ASP A 248 -0.24 7.92 5.30
C ASP A 248 -0.34 8.12 3.77
N GLN A 249 -1.50 8.57 3.28
CA GLN A 249 -1.74 8.84 1.85
C GLN A 249 -0.67 9.79 1.24
N GLU A 250 -0.21 10.78 2.00
CA GLU A 250 0.79 11.75 1.55
C GLU A 250 2.22 11.22 1.78
N LYS A 251 2.93 10.96 0.68
CA LYS A 251 4.29 10.38 0.69
C LYS A 251 5.33 11.19 1.46
N SER A 252 5.19 12.52 1.54
CA SER A 252 6.08 13.34 2.35
C SER A 252 5.90 13.13 3.85
N ILE A 253 4.72 12.71 4.32
CA ILE A 253 4.49 12.29 5.71
C ILE A 253 5.15 10.94 5.97
N ARG A 254 4.89 9.92 5.12
CA ARG A 254 5.52 8.59 5.24
C ARG A 254 7.04 8.71 5.33
N ARG A 255 7.65 9.47 4.41
CA ARG A 255 9.10 9.71 4.40
C ARG A 255 9.62 10.41 5.67
N VAL A 256 8.83 11.25 6.32
CA VAL A 256 9.22 11.96 7.57
C VAL A 256 9.30 11.01 8.76
N VAL A 257 8.47 9.96 8.82
CA VAL A 257 8.57 8.93 9.87
C VAL A 257 9.97 8.32 9.86
N PHE A 258 10.45 7.85 8.70
CA PHE A 258 11.77 7.22 8.56
C PHE A 258 12.95 8.19 8.87
N HIS A 259 13.17 9.25 8.08
CA HIS A 259 14.41 10.06 8.19
C HIS A 259 14.48 11.01 9.40
N ARG A 260 13.40 11.17 10.17
CA ARG A 260 13.37 12.15 11.27
C ARG A 260 12.84 11.58 12.57
N VAL A 261 11.77 10.80 12.55
CA VAL A 261 11.18 10.27 13.79
C VAL A 261 11.94 9.02 14.22
N LEU A 262 11.97 7.99 13.38
CA LEU A 262 12.68 6.73 13.64
C LEU A 262 14.21 6.90 13.64
N ALA A 263 14.76 7.70 12.74
CA ALA A 263 16.18 8.06 12.77
C ALA A 263 16.59 8.85 14.03
N GLY A 264 15.63 9.53 14.68
CA GLY A 264 15.82 10.27 15.92
C GLY A 264 15.82 9.42 17.19
N LEU A 265 15.43 8.14 17.11
CA LEU A 265 15.49 7.22 18.24
C LEU A 265 16.96 6.97 18.67
N PRO A 266 17.25 6.76 19.97
CA PRO A 266 18.61 6.51 20.42
C PRO A 266 19.15 5.18 19.84
N SER A 267 18.45 4.07 20.08
CA SER A 267 18.74 2.73 19.56
C SER A 267 17.50 2.15 18.86
N PRO A 268 17.64 1.33 17.80
CA PRO A 268 16.53 0.51 17.29
C PRO A 268 15.94 -0.44 18.34
N SER A 269 16.70 -0.83 19.39
CA SER A 269 16.23 -1.71 20.47
C SER A 269 15.14 -1.10 21.39
N VAL A 270 14.75 0.16 21.17
CA VAL A 270 13.58 0.78 21.82
C VAL A 270 12.26 0.27 21.20
N LEU A 271 12.34 -0.28 19.99
CA LEU A 271 11.22 -0.86 19.24
C LEU A 271 11.15 -2.37 19.49
N THR A 272 9.93 -2.93 19.48
CA THR A 272 9.75 -4.39 19.54
C THR A 272 10.28 -5.08 18.27
N ILE A 273 10.40 -6.42 18.29
CA ILE A 273 10.74 -7.20 17.07
C ILE A 273 9.73 -6.90 15.95
N ALA A 274 8.44 -7.13 16.22
CA ALA A 274 7.36 -6.86 15.27
C ALA A 274 7.32 -5.41 14.75
N GLN A 275 7.63 -4.41 15.58
CA GLN A 275 7.74 -3.01 15.13
C GLN A 275 8.91 -2.79 14.17
N ARG A 276 10.09 -3.38 14.44
CA ARG A 276 11.26 -3.28 13.55
C ARG A 276 10.96 -3.93 12.20
N GLU A 277 10.31 -5.08 12.21
CA GLU A 277 9.90 -5.81 11.00
C GLU A 277 8.81 -5.10 10.22
N GLU A 278 7.80 -4.51 10.90
CA GLU A 278 6.82 -3.64 10.25
C GLU A 278 7.51 -2.44 9.60
N ILE A 279 8.40 -1.74 10.30
CA ILE A 279 9.13 -0.59 9.76
C ILE A 279 9.92 -0.98 8.50
N CYS A 280 10.61 -2.11 8.50
CA CYS A 280 11.35 -2.60 7.35
C CYS A 280 10.42 -2.97 6.18
N ASN A 281 9.40 -3.81 6.43
CA ASN A 281 8.43 -4.27 5.43
C ASN A 281 7.64 -3.09 4.81
N VAL A 282 7.09 -2.21 5.64
CA VAL A 282 6.34 -1.02 5.18
C VAL A 282 7.24 -0.04 4.42
N GLY A 283 8.46 0.19 4.92
CA GLY A 283 9.39 1.15 4.33
C GLY A 283 9.97 0.70 3.00
N LEU A 284 10.43 -0.55 2.92
CA LEU A 284 10.99 -1.14 1.70
C LEU A 284 9.90 -1.52 0.69
N GLY A 285 8.70 -1.89 1.17
CA GLY A 285 7.52 -2.17 0.34
C GLY A 285 6.74 -0.94 -0.16
N ASP A 286 7.17 0.30 0.16
CA ASP A 286 6.46 1.50 -0.31
C ASP A 286 6.52 1.63 -1.84
N ARG A 287 5.38 1.93 -2.47
CA ARG A 287 5.28 2.15 -3.93
C ARG A 287 6.11 3.35 -4.40
N GLU A 288 6.30 4.37 -3.56
CA GLU A 288 7.10 5.56 -3.84
C GLU A 288 8.62 5.31 -3.65
N PRO A 289 9.45 5.44 -4.69
CA PRO A 289 10.90 5.20 -4.57
C PRO A 289 11.60 6.10 -3.54
N THR A 290 11.13 7.33 -3.36
CA THR A 290 11.73 8.27 -2.39
C THR A 290 11.43 7.91 -0.93
N VAL A 291 10.45 7.03 -0.65
CA VAL A 291 10.25 6.46 0.68
C VAL A 291 11.16 5.24 0.86
N ARG A 292 11.19 4.30 -0.10
CA ARG A 292 12.06 3.10 -0.06
C ARG A 292 13.53 3.43 0.22
N VAL A 293 14.11 4.36 -0.54
CA VAL A 293 15.50 4.80 -0.35
C VAL A 293 15.71 5.42 1.05
N THR A 294 14.69 6.07 1.61
CA THR A 294 14.77 6.65 2.95
C THR A 294 14.68 5.58 4.05
N ALA A 295 13.89 4.53 3.84
CA ALA A 295 13.83 3.37 4.74
C ALA A 295 15.14 2.57 4.72
N ALA A 296 15.69 2.30 3.53
CA ALA A 296 17.01 1.66 3.39
C ALA A 296 18.13 2.46 4.07
N GLN A 297 18.09 3.81 3.97
CA GLN A 297 19.01 4.68 4.72
C GLN A 297 18.84 4.58 6.24
N LEU A 298 17.61 4.53 6.74
CA LEU A 298 17.34 4.30 8.17
C LEU A 298 17.94 2.96 8.63
N ILE A 299 17.66 1.88 7.90
CA ILE A 299 18.16 0.53 8.18
C ILE A 299 19.69 0.52 8.19
N GLY A 300 20.35 1.16 7.21
CA GLY A 300 21.80 1.35 7.23
C GLY A 300 22.32 1.99 8.52
N THR A 301 21.66 3.06 9.01
CA THR A 301 22.02 3.68 10.30
C THR A 301 21.68 2.82 11.52
N TRP A 302 20.80 1.82 11.40
CA TRP A 302 20.57 0.84 12.45
C TRP A 302 21.73 -0.17 12.49
N VAL A 303 22.22 -0.66 11.34
CA VAL A 303 23.42 -1.51 11.26
C VAL A 303 24.65 -0.82 11.87
N ASP A 304 24.87 0.45 11.51
CA ASP A 304 25.98 1.25 12.05
C ASP A 304 25.91 1.39 13.59
N LYS A 305 24.70 1.50 14.15
CA LYS A 305 24.47 1.67 15.60
C LYS A 305 24.72 0.42 16.44
N VAL A 306 24.65 -0.77 15.85
CA VAL A 306 24.84 -2.06 16.56
C VAL A 306 26.11 -2.80 16.16
N GLY A 307 27.01 -2.15 15.41
CA GLY A 307 28.36 -2.65 15.16
C GLY A 307 28.49 -3.66 14.02
N GLY A 308 27.56 -3.68 13.06
CA GLY A 308 27.66 -4.51 11.86
C GLY A 308 26.45 -5.44 11.63
N ILE A 309 26.48 -6.17 10.51
CA ILE A 309 25.32 -6.93 10.02
C ILE A 309 24.88 -8.03 10.99
N GLU A 310 25.80 -8.77 11.63
CA GLU A 310 25.45 -9.81 12.60
C GLU A 310 24.69 -9.23 13.81
N GLY A 311 25.16 -8.09 14.35
CA GLY A 311 24.48 -7.37 15.43
C GLY A 311 23.14 -6.77 15.02
N PHE A 312 22.94 -6.51 13.72
CA PHE A 312 21.66 -6.05 13.17
C PHE A 312 20.66 -7.19 12.96
N LEU A 313 21.09 -8.36 12.49
CA LEU A 313 20.22 -9.52 12.34
C LEU A 313 19.68 -9.99 13.71
N LYS A 314 20.48 -9.85 14.77
CA LYS A 314 20.08 -10.01 16.19
C LYS A 314 19.01 -9.01 16.68
N LEU A 315 18.52 -8.12 15.82
CA LEU A 315 17.38 -7.24 16.09
C LEU A 315 16.07 -7.69 15.43
N LEU A 316 16.11 -8.74 14.60
CA LEU A 316 14.99 -9.27 13.84
C LEU A 316 14.81 -10.75 14.20
N ASP A 317 13.60 -11.28 14.07
CA ASP A 317 13.37 -12.72 14.13
C ASP A 317 13.62 -13.31 12.74
N VAL A 318 14.88 -13.69 12.48
CA VAL A 318 15.26 -14.33 11.21
C VAL A 318 14.55 -15.68 10.99
N SER A 319 14.09 -16.32 12.08
CA SER A 319 13.44 -17.62 12.08
C SER A 319 11.97 -17.53 11.68
N ALA A 320 11.16 -16.75 12.41
CA ALA A 320 9.74 -16.57 12.12
C ALA A 320 9.48 -15.60 10.96
N SER A 321 10.26 -14.51 10.87
CA SER A 321 10.09 -13.42 9.89
C SER A 321 11.10 -13.47 8.73
N ASN A 322 11.60 -14.67 8.40
CA ASN A 322 12.64 -14.95 7.37
C ASN A 322 12.49 -14.06 6.12
N LYS A 323 11.29 -13.99 5.51
CA LYS A 323 11.09 -13.21 4.28
C LYS A 323 11.26 -11.69 4.46
N VAL A 324 10.84 -11.12 5.59
CA VAL A 324 11.05 -9.70 5.90
C VAL A 324 12.54 -9.44 6.16
N ALA A 325 13.22 -10.33 6.87
CA ALA A 325 14.67 -10.26 7.08
C ALA A 325 15.45 -10.36 5.75
N GLU A 326 15.00 -11.18 4.79
CA GLU A 326 15.64 -11.34 3.48
C GLU A 326 15.59 -10.05 2.66
N ASP A 327 14.40 -9.47 2.52
CA ASP A 327 14.21 -8.24 1.76
C ASP A 327 14.93 -7.06 2.44
N THR A 328 15.01 -7.08 3.78
CA THR A 328 15.77 -6.11 4.58
C THR A 328 17.28 -6.22 4.36
N LEU A 329 17.85 -7.43 4.44
CA LEU A 329 19.29 -7.64 4.26
C LEU A 329 19.72 -7.43 2.79
N SER A 330 18.88 -7.85 1.83
CA SER A 330 19.08 -7.55 0.41
C SER A 330 19.08 -6.03 0.15
N ALA A 331 18.18 -5.29 0.79
CA ALA A 331 18.17 -3.82 0.71
C ALA A 331 19.38 -3.18 1.39
N VAL A 332 19.92 -3.77 2.47
CA VAL A 332 21.21 -3.34 3.05
C VAL A 332 22.31 -3.48 2.02
N PHE A 333 22.50 -4.66 1.40
CA PHE A 333 23.58 -4.84 0.43
C PHE A 333 23.50 -3.87 -0.76
N GLN A 334 22.30 -3.72 -1.34
CA GLN A 334 22.06 -2.80 -2.47
C GLN A 334 22.28 -1.31 -2.14
N ASN A 335 22.15 -0.89 -0.88
CA ASN A 335 22.26 0.52 -0.45
C ASN A 335 23.54 0.82 0.35
N ARG A 336 24.28 -0.20 0.81
CA ARG A 336 25.55 -0.13 1.55
C ARG A 336 26.57 -1.12 0.99
N PRO A 337 27.15 -0.86 -0.20
CA PRO A 337 28.24 -1.67 -0.74
C PRO A 337 29.45 -1.76 0.21
N ASP A 338 29.68 -0.72 1.01
CA ASP A 338 30.70 -0.70 2.07
C ASP A 338 30.51 -1.82 3.10
N LEU A 339 29.29 -2.07 3.55
CA LEU A 339 28.97 -3.18 4.46
C LEU A 339 28.95 -4.54 3.74
N THR A 340 28.89 -4.54 2.40
CA THR A 340 28.85 -5.75 1.56
C THR A 340 30.25 -6.24 1.19
N ASP A 341 31.20 -5.31 1.03
CA ASP A 341 32.62 -5.57 0.82
C ASP A 341 33.36 -5.95 2.13
N GLU A 342 32.75 -5.74 3.30
CA GLU A 342 33.27 -6.15 4.62
C GLU A 342 32.83 -7.56 5.05
N VAL A 343 31.96 -8.25 4.30
CA VAL A 343 31.51 -9.61 4.63
C VAL A 343 32.56 -10.64 4.22
N ASP A 344 33.02 -11.45 5.18
CA ASP A 344 33.93 -12.57 4.98
C ASP A 344 33.40 -13.82 5.72
N PHE A 345 33.70 -15.00 5.17
CA PHE A 345 33.16 -16.29 5.59
C PHE A 345 34.30 -17.26 5.95
N ASP A 346 35.17 -16.82 6.86
CA ASP A 346 36.36 -17.55 7.31
C ASP A 346 36.03 -18.86 8.07
N ASP A 347 37.04 -19.69 8.33
CA ASP A 347 36.85 -20.96 9.05
C ASP A 347 36.31 -20.80 10.48
N LYS A 348 36.31 -19.59 11.08
CA LYS A 348 35.69 -19.35 12.39
C LYS A 348 34.20 -19.06 12.24
N PHE A 349 33.81 -18.26 11.25
CA PHE A 349 32.40 -18.01 10.92
C PHE A 349 31.62 -19.33 10.81
N TRP A 350 32.22 -20.32 10.16
CA TRP A 350 31.64 -21.65 9.98
C TRP A 350 31.86 -22.63 11.14
N ALA A 351 32.70 -22.30 12.13
CA ALA A 351 32.89 -23.11 13.34
C ALA A 351 31.96 -22.66 14.50
N GLU A 352 31.38 -21.47 14.39
CA GLU A 352 30.51 -20.83 15.37
C GLU A 352 29.19 -20.43 14.69
N LEU A 353 28.45 -21.40 14.15
CA LEU A 353 27.18 -21.13 13.45
C LEU A 353 26.05 -20.78 14.43
N THR A 354 25.33 -19.71 14.09
CA THR A 354 24.09 -19.25 14.72
C THR A 354 23.02 -19.08 13.62
N PRO A 355 21.73 -18.93 13.96
CA PRO A 355 20.68 -18.64 12.98
C PRO A 355 21.04 -17.49 12.04
N GLU A 356 21.52 -16.37 12.59
CA GLU A 356 21.85 -15.18 11.82
C GLU A 356 23.07 -15.38 10.91
N ARG A 357 24.03 -16.21 11.31
CA ARG A 357 25.21 -16.54 10.48
C ARG A 357 24.85 -17.47 9.33
N ALA A 358 24.06 -18.51 9.58
CA ALA A 358 23.55 -19.39 8.52
C ALA A 358 22.70 -18.60 7.51
N PHE A 359 21.80 -17.75 8.02
CA PHE A 359 20.97 -16.83 7.23
C PHE A 359 21.82 -15.85 6.41
N LEU A 360 22.77 -15.14 7.04
CA LEU A 360 23.64 -14.16 6.38
C LEU A 360 24.41 -14.77 5.21
N ALA A 361 25.03 -15.93 5.40
CA ALA A 361 25.78 -16.60 4.33
C ALA A 361 24.87 -16.99 3.16
N ARG A 362 23.66 -17.47 3.44
CA ARG A 362 22.70 -17.88 2.42
C ARG A 362 22.14 -16.66 1.66
N VAL A 363 21.67 -15.61 2.35
CA VAL A 363 21.16 -14.39 1.69
C VAL A 363 22.26 -13.69 0.87
N PHE A 364 23.51 -13.67 1.34
CA PHE A 364 24.62 -13.10 0.61
C PHE A 364 24.90 -13.86 -0.71
N VAL A 365 24.84 -15.19 -0.69
CA VAL A 365 24.96 -16.03 -1.90
C VAL A 365 23.80 -15.79 -2.86
N ASP A 366 22.56 -15.71 -2.37
CA ASP A 366 21.38 -15.37 -3.18
C ASP A 366 21.52 -13.97 -3.81
N HIS A 367 22.03 -12.99 -3.06
CA HIS A 367 22.27 -11.62 -3.54
C HIS A 367 23.35 -11.58 -4.64
N CYS A 368 24.48 -12.27 -4.46
CA CYS A 368 25.53 -12.35 -5.49
C CYS A 368 25.00 -12.95 -6.80
N LYS A 369 24.11 -13.95 -6.72
CA LYS A 369 23.43 -14.52 -7.90
C LYS A 369 22.43 -13.55 -8.53
N ALA A 370 21.68 -12.78 -7.74
CA ALA A 370 20.73 -11.79 -8.24
C ALA A 370 21.40 -10.64 -9.01
N GLU A 371 22.52 -10.11 -8.47
CA GLU A 371 23.31 -9.05 -9.12
C GLU A 371 24.26 -9.58 -10.21
N LYS A 372 24.42 -10.90 -10.33
CA LYS A 372 25.34 -11.61 -11.25
C LYS A 372 26.83 -11.29 -11.02
N ASP A 373 27.24 -11.15 -9.76
CA ASP A 373 28.65 -11.02 -9.36
C ASP A 373 29.26 -12.42 -9.20
N ASP A 374 29.49 -13.11 -10.33
CA ASP A 374 30.05 -14.46 -10.38
C ASP A 374 31.42 -14.54 -9.68
N ALA A 375 32.21 -13.47 -9.71
CA ALA A 375 33.54 -13.42 -9.09
C ALA A 375 33.48 -13.37 -7.56
N ARG A 376 32.51 -12.64 -7.00
CA ARG A 376 32.23 -12.65 -5.55
C ARG A 376 31.59 -13.97 -5.12
N LEU A 377 30.68 -14.50 -5.94
CA LEU A 377 30.06 -15.81 -5.73
C LEU A 377 31.10 -16.94 -5.66
N GLU A 378 32.00 -17.06 -6.64
CA GLU A 378 33.09 -18.05 -6.63
C GLU A 378 34.02 -17.91 -5.41
N ALA A 379 34.25 -16.68 -4.92
CA ALA A 379 35.06 -16.43 -3.75
C ALA A 379 34.37 -16.78 -2.42
N THR A 380 33.04 -16.69 -2.36
CA THR A 380 32.22 -16.97 -1.18
C THR A 380 31.78 -18.43 -1.04
N LEU A 381 31.54 -19.15 -2.15
CA LEU A 381 30.96 -20.49 -2.08
C LEU A 381 31.91 -21.50 -1.38
N PRO A 382 31.46 -22.17 -0.30
CA PRO A 382 32.30 -23.12 0.43
C PRO A 382 32.53 -24.42 -0.36
N VAL A 383 33.69 -25.04 -0.18
CA VAL A 383 34.04 -26.31 -0.84
C VAL A 383 33.02 -27.39 -0.46
N VAL A 384 32.36 -28.00 -1.47
CA VAL A 384 31.22 -28.93 -1.31
C VAL A 384 31.48 -30.03 -0.29
N THR A 385 32.65 -30.68 -0.32
CA THR A 385 33.01 -31.72 0.65
C THR A 385 33.03 -31.20 2.08
N ALA A 386 33.63 -30.04 2.34
CA ALA A 386 33.67 -29.42 3.66
C ALA A 386 32.27 -28.96 4.11
N PHE A 387 31.48 -28.40 3.19
CA PHE A 387 30.11 -27.98 3.48
C PHE A 387 29.19 -29.15 3.83
N ALA A 388 29.32 -30.29 3.13
CA ALA A 388 28.61 -31.52 3.48
C ALA A 388 28.99 -32.06 4.88
N PHE A 389 30.24 -31.89 5.32
CA PHE A 389 30.63 -32.22 6.69
C PHE A 389 30.07 -31.23 7.74
N ARG A 390 29.89 -29.95 7.38
CA ARG A 390 29.20 -28.96 8.24
C ARG A 390 27.72 -29.29 8.41
N ILE A 391 27.00 -29.59 7.31
CA ILE A 391 25.59 -30.06 7.38
C ILE A 391 25.48 -31.35 8.20
N GLN A 392 26.38 -32.32 8.02
CA GLN A 392 26.41 -33.54 8.85
C GLN A 392 26.62 -33.22 10.33
N HIS A 393 27.47 -32.25 10.68
CA HIS A 393 27.73 -31.90 12.08
C HIS A 393 26.46 -31.39 12.76
N GLU A 394 25.79 -30.40 12.17
CA GLU A 394 24.55 -29.84 12.70
C GLU A 394 23.41 -30.88 12.69
N TYR A 395 23.26 -31.67 11.62
CA TYR A 395 22.27 -32.76 11.56
C TYR A 395 22.50 -33.81 12.66
N ASN A 396 23.75 -34.21 12.90
CA ASN A 396 24.08 -35.15 13.96
C ASN A 396 23.79 -34.56 15.37
N ALA A 397 23.87 -33.24 15.54
CA ALA A 397 23.47 -32.56 16.77
C ALA A 397 21.93 -32.50 16.91
N LEU A 398 21.22 -32.10 15.85
CA LEU A 398 19.76 -32.10 15.79
C LEU A 398 19.18 -33.47 16.16
N MET A 399 19.71 -34.56 15.57
CA MET A 399 19.22 -35.91 15.88
C MET A 399 19.50 -36.35 17.32
N GLN A 400 20.53 -35.81 17.98
CA GLN A 400 20.74 -36.02 19.42
C GLN A 400 19.70 -35.27 20.25
N LEU A 401 19.37 -34.01 19.91
CA LEU A 401 18.31 -33.25 20.57
C LEU A 401 16.94 -33.93 20.41
N VAL A 402 16.55 -34.28 19.18
CA VAL A 402 15.28 -34.97 18.87
C VAL A 402 15.16 -36.29 19.63
N THR A 403 16.23 -37.11 19.66
CA THR A 403 16.23 -38.37 20.42
C THR A 403 16.11 -38.11 21.93
N THR A 404 16.83 -37.11 22.45
CA THR A 404 16.76 -36.75 23.88
C THR A 404 15.37 -36.25 24.27
N GLN A 405 14.71 -35.46 23.42
CA GLN A 405 13.34 -34.98 23.65
C GLN A 405 12.34 -36.14 23.62
N ALA A 406 12.46 -37.07 22.67
CA ALA A 406 11.61 -38.26 22.58
C ALA A 406 11.81 -39.27 23.74
N GLU A 407 12.96 -39.23 24.43
CA GLU A 407 13.23 -40.06 25.63
C GLU A 407 12.74 -39.43 26.94
N ARG A 408 12.39 -38.13 26.97
CA ARG A 408 11.82 -37.46 28.16
C ARG A 408 10.34 -37.84 28.32
N GLN A 409 9.92 -38.12 29.56
CA GLN A 409 8.58 -38.65 29.88
C GLN A 409 7.76 -37.79 30.85
N ASP A 410 8.25 -36.61 31.23
CA ASP A 410 7.63 -35.73 32.24
C ASP A 410 7.11 -34.43 31.61
N ASP A 411 5.96 -33.93 32.08
CA ASP A 411 5.22 -32.77 31.54
C ASP A 411 5.85 -31.39 31.87
N GLU A 412 7.18 -31.27 31.94
CA GLU A 412 7.89 -29.99 32.14
C GLU A 412 8.46 -29.48 30.81
N GLU A 413 7.86 -28.41 30.28
CA GLU A 413 8.25 -27.72 29.03
C GLU A 413 9.65 -27.06 29.19
N ASP A 414 10.68 -27.68 28.59
CA ASP A 414 12.06 -27.18 28.59
C ASP A 414 12.24 -26.14 27.46
N GLU A 415 11.75 -24.92 27.69
CA GLU A 415 11.73 -23.81 26.72
C GLU A 415 13.11 -23.56 26.07
N ASP A 416 14.20 -23.70 26.84
CA ASP A 416 15.58 -23.55 26.35
C ASP A 416 15.95 -24.65 25.33
N ALA A 417 15.56 -25.90 25.58
CA ALA A 417 15.82 -27.02 24.66
C ALA A 417 14.94 -26.99 23.40
N GLU A 418 13.70 -26.50 23.51
CA GLU A 418 12.86 -26.28 22.32
C GLU A 418 13.40 -25.14 21.45
N MET A 419 13.97 -24.10 22.07
CA MET A 419 14.66 -23.02 21.36
C MET A 419 15.93 -23.53 20.66
N GLU A 420 16.79 -24.33 21.33
CA GLU A 420 17.96 -24.92 20.69
C GLU A 420 17.57 -25.85 19.52
N LEU A 421 16.49 -26.62 19.67
CA LEU A 421 15.96 -27.46 18.59
C LEU A 421 15.54 -26.60 17.37
N GLY A 422 14.78 -25.53 17.61
CA GLY A 422 14.34 -24.59 16.57
C GLY A 422 15.52 -23.95 15.83
N ASP A 423 16.52 -23.48 16.56
CA ASP A 423 17.75 -22.92 16.01
C ASP A 423 18.51 -23.93 15.14
N LYS A 424 18.64 -25.20 15.58
CA LYS A 424 19.28 -26.25 14.76
C LYS A 424 18.49 -26.57 13.50
N ILE A 425 17.16 -26.63 13.56
CA ILE A 425 16.31 -26.80 12.37
C ILE A 425 16.51 -25.62 11.40
N PHE A 426 16.51 -24.39 11.90
CA PHE A 426 16.69 -23.20 11.08
C PHE A 426 18.08 -23.14 10.42
N ILE A 427 19.15 -23.37 11.19
CA ILE A 427 20.52 -23.43 10.68
C ILE A 427 20.64 -24.47 9.56
N ILE A 428 20.13 -25.69 9.74
CA ILE A 428 20.20 -26.73 8.72
C ILE A 428 19.34 -26.35 7.49
N SER A 429 18.17 -25.75 7.69
CA SER A 429 17.32 -25.25 6.59
C SER A 429 18.07 -24.23 5.72
N GLU A 430 18.68 -23.21 6.33
CA GLU A 430 19.43 -22.17 5.61
C GLU A 430 20.72 -22.73 4.96
N LEU A 431 21.42 -23.68 5.61
CA LEU A 431 22.55 -24.40 5.00
C LEU A 431 22.10 -25.22 3.78
N LEU A 432 20.95 -25.89 3.83
CA LEU A 432 20.41 -26.65 2.68
C LEU A 432 19.97 -25.72 1.54
N ARG A 433 19.38 -24.56 1.85
CA ARG A 433 19.10 -23.50 0.85
C ARG A 433 20.39 -23.02 0.17
N LEU A 434 21.48 -22.84 0.92
CA LEU A 434 22.80 -22.53 0.36
C LEU A 434 23.34 -23.71 -0.46
N ALA A 435 23.10 -24.97 -0.05
CA ALA A 435 23.54 -26.15 -0.78
C ALA A 435 22.92 -26.30 -2.19
N VAL A 436 21.73 -25.75 -2.44
CA VAL A 436 21.14 -25.61 -3.80
C VAL A 436 22.02 -24.76 -4.72
N ASN A 437 22.77 -23.82 -4.15
CA ASN A 437 23.56 -22.83 -4.89
C ASN A 437 25.00 -23.25 -5.24
N LEU A 438 25.50 -24.39 -4.73
CA LEU A 438 26.86 -24.88 -4.90
C LEU A 438 27.16 -25.48 -6.29
N ASP A 439 28.42 -25.41 -6.73
CA ASP A 439 28.91 -26.16 -7.90
C ASP A 439 29.24 -27.62 -7.53
N TYR A 440 28.45 -28.55 -8.07
CA TYR A 440 28.62 -29.98 -7.87
C TYR A 440 29.56 -30.66 -8.89
N ALA A 441 30.37 -29.92 -9.64
CA ALA A 441 31.39 -30.49 -10.55
C ALA A 441 32.45 -31.35 -9.84
N ASP A 442 32.72 -31.14 -8.53
CA ASP A 442 33.46 -32.13 -7.74
C ASP A 442 32.58 -33.35 -7.43
N GLU A 443 32.78 -34.40 -8.22
CA GLU A 443 32.15 -35.71 -8.04
C GLU A 443 32.39 -36.33 -6.65
N THR A 444 33.44 -35.91 -5.92
CA THR A 444 33.69 -36.36 -4.53
C THR A 444 32.71 -35.71 -3.56
N GLY A 445 32.61 -34.38 -3.58
CA GLY A 445 31.64 -33.58 -2.85
C GLY A 445 30.21 -33.98 -3.20
N ARG A 446 29.88 -34.02 -4.50
CA ARG A 446 28.56 -34.42 -5.00
C ARG A 446 28.10 -35.76 -4.42
N ARG A 447 28.98 -36.77 -4.38
CA ARG A 447 28.67 -38.08 -3.78
C ARG A 447 28.51 -38.04 -2.26
N LYS A 448 29.32 -37.26 -1.52
CA LYS A 448 29.14 -37.15 -0.06
C LYS A 448 27.86 -36.37 0.30
N THR A 449 27.56 -35.29 -0.42
CA THR A 449 26.30 -34.56 -0.25
C THR A 449 25.11 -35.45 -0.61
N PHE A 450 25.11 -36.12 -1.77
CA PHE A 450 24.04 -37.05 -2.14
C PHE A 450 23.76 -38.12 -1.08
N ALA A 451 24.81 -38.77 -0.57
CA ALA A 451 24.68 -39.79 0.47
C ALA A 451 24.09 -39.21 1.77
N LEU A 452 24.53 -38.03 2.18
CA LEU A 452 24.01 -37.33 3.37
C LEU A 452 22.54 -36.92 3.19
N ILE A 453 22.17 -36.31 2.07
CA ILE A 453 20.79 -35.84 1.89
C ILE A 453 19.81 -37.01 1.69
N ARG A 454 20.25 -38.14 1.11
CA ARG A 454 19.48 -39.39 1.16
C ARG A 454 19.33 -39.91 2.60
N GLU A 455 20.43 -39.96 3.37
CA GLU A 455 20.42 -40.39 4.79
C GLU A 455 19.46 -39.54 5.64
N MET A 456 19.41 -38.22 5.41
CA MET A 456 18.46 -37.31 6.05
C MET A 456 17.02 -37.57 5.57
N ALA A 457 16.79 -37.71 4.26
CA ALA A 457 15.45 -37.93 3.71
C ALA A 457 14.83 -39.30 4.11
N SER A 458 15.66 -40.34 4.27
CA SER A 458 15.25 -41.65 4.82
C SER A 458 15.14 -41.67 6.36
N ALA A 459 15.34 -40.55 7.07
CA ALA A 459 15.16 -40.48 8.52
C ALA A 459 13.70 -40.21 8.91
N GLU A 460 13.16 -41.12 9.72
CA GLU A 460 11.80 -41.09 10.26
C GLU A 460 11.53 -39.80 11.06
N LEU A 461 12.42 -39.47 12.00
CA LEU A 461 12.29 -38.34 12.93
C LEU A 461 12.88 -37.00 12.42
N LEU A 462 13.29 -36.89 11.14
CA LEU A 462 13.75 -35.59 10.61
C LEU A 462 12.55 -34.60 10.53
N PRO A 463 12.64 -33.37 11.07
CA PRO A 463 11.56 -32.38 11.02
C PRO A 463 11.04 -32.05 9.60
N GLU A 464 9.74 -31.73 9.49
CA GLU A 464 9.03 -31.58 8.20
C GLU A 464 9.59 -30.45 7.32
N ASP A 465 10.00 -29.32 7.91
CA ASP A 465 10.61 -28.19 7.17
C ASP A 465 11.86 -28.61 6.38
N LEU A 466 12.67 -29.49 6.96
CA LEU A 466 13.91 -29.98 6.36
C LEU A 466 13.66 -30.96 5.21
N VAL A 467 12.49 -31.60 5.12
CA VAL A 467 12.14 -32.50 4.02
C VAL A 467 12.14 -31.75 2.69
N THR A 468 11.46 -30.60 2.64
CA THR A 468 11.38 -29.77 1.42
C THR A 468 12.77 -29.33 0.95
N ARG A 469 13.66 -29.01 1.90
CA ARG A 469 15.04 -28.59 1.63
C ARG A 469 15.95 -29.72 1.21
N CYS A 470 15.75 -30.93 1.74
CA CYS A 470 16.42 -32.13 1.23
C CYS A 470 16.01 -32.40 -0.23
N LEU A 471 14.73 -32.24 -0.57
CA LEU A 471 14.23 -32.39 -1.94
C LEU A 471 14.75 -31.30 -2.88
N ASP A 472 14.86 -30.04 -2.42
CA ASP A 472 15.48 -28.94 -3.17
C ASP A 472 16.94 -29.30 -3.58
N VAL A 473 17.74 -29.82 -2.64
CA VAL A 473 19.14 -30.19 -2.90
C VAL A 473 19.25 -31.45 -3.75
N LEU A 474 18.42 -32.47 -3.54
CA LEU A 474 18.39 -33.67 -4.39
C LEU A 474 17.98 -33.33 -5.83
N ARG A 475 17.09 -32.36 -6.05
CA ARG A 475 16.67 -31.90 -7.39
C ARG A 475 17.80 -31.28 -8.21
N VAL A 476 18.84 -30.74 -7.56
CA VAL A 476 20.07 -30.21 -8.17
C VAL A 476 21.11 -31.31 -8.42
N ILE A 477 21.21 -32.31 -7.52
CA ILE A 477 22.25 -33.34 -7.59
C ILE A 477 21.89 -34.51 -8.54
N SER A 478 20.61 -34.87 -8.65
CA SER A 478 20.09 -35.87 -9.59
C SER A 478 20.21 -35.41 -11.04
N ALA A 479 20.49 -36.32 -11.99
CA ALA A 479 20.73 -35.91 -13.38
C ALA A 479 19.45 -35.56 -14.16
N ASN A 480 18.28 -35.95 -13.66
CA ASN A 480 16.97 -35.64 -14.24
C ASN A 480 15.81 -35.89 -13.24
N GLU A 481 14.62 -35.40 -13.57
CA GLU A 481 13.41 -35.54 -12.75
C GLU A 481 12.99 -36.99 -12.52
N ARG A 482 13.23 -37.88 -13.49
CA ARG A 482 12.90 -39.31 -13.35
C ARG A 482 13.81 -40.01 -12.33
N GLU A 483 15.10 -39.68 -12.28
CA GLU A 483 16.02 -40.18 -11.25
C GLU A 483 15.65 -39.69 -9.86
N LEU A 484 15.29 -38.40 -9.70
CA LEU A 484 14.76 -37.89 -8.43
C LEU A 484 13.50 -38.67 -8.01
N PHE A 485 12.53 -38.79 -8.91
CA PHE A 485 11.26 -39.45 -8.62
C PHE A 485 11.44 -40.94 -8.25
N MET A 486 12.33 -41.66 -8.97
CA MET A 486 12.70 -43.04 -8.62
C MET A 486 13.36 -43.12 -7.22
N LEU A 487 14.27 -42.19 -6.90
CA LEU A 487 14.96 -42.15 -5.61
C LEU A 487 13.99 -41.90 -4.45
N ILE A 488 13.04 -40.97 -4.58
CA ILE A 488 12.09 -40.72 -3.50
C ILE A 488 11.10 -41.89 -3.35
N VAL A 489 10.73 -42.56 -4.44
CA VAL A 489 9.95 -43.80 -4.38
C VAL A 489 10.74 -44.94 -3.71
N GLU A 490 12.06 -45.04 -3.92
CA GLU A 490 12.95 -45.97 -3.19
C GLU A 490 12.90 -45.69 -1.67
N ILE A 491 13.08 -44.42 -1.27
CA ILE A 491 13.04 -43.97 0.14
C ILE A 491 11.66 -44.23 0.78
N ILE A 492 10.56 -44.01 0.04
CA ILE A 492 9.20 -44.28 0.52
C ILE A 492 8.98 -45.77 0.80
N HIS A 493 9.58 -46.67 0.00
CA HIS A 493 9.53 -48.11 0.29
C HIS A 493 10.44 -48.48 1.49
N GLU A 494 11.66 -47.94 1.57
CA GLU A 494 12.56 -48.13 2.72
C GLU A 494 11.87 -47.79 4.07
N LEU A 495 11.20 -46.63 4.12
CA LEU A 495 10.47 -46.16 5.29
C LEU A 495 9.25 -47.06 5.63
N ARG A 496 8.45 -47.42 4.62
CA ARG A 496 7.22 -48.19 4.81
C ARG A 496 7.48 -49.65 5.21
N ASP A 497 8.48 -50.29 4.60
CA ASP A 497 8.86 -51.67 4.92
C ASP A 497 9.49 -51.80 6.32
N ALA A 498 10.09 -50.73 6.86
CA ALA A 498 10.62 -50.70 8.22
C ALA A 498 9.54 -50.78 9.33
N VAL A 499 8.28 -50.43 9.00
CA VAL A 499 7.13 -50.43 9.94
C VAL A 499 6.04 -51.43 9.51
N ARG A 500 6.16 -52.06 8.33
CA ARG A 500 5.23 -53.10 7.88
C ARG A 500 5.27 -54.31 8.84
N PRO A 501 4.12 -54.81 9.34
CA PRO A 501 4.07 -56.02 10.15
C PRO A 501 4.57 -57.23 9.37
N SER A 502 5.31 -58.13 10.03
CA SER A 502 5.78 -59.38 9.39
C SER A 502 4.59 -60.30 9.04
N ASP A 503 4.61 -60.86 7.83
CA ASP A 503 3.47 -61.55 7.20
C ASP A 503 3.13 -62.96 7.78
N ASP A 504 3.20 -63.16 9.10
CA ASP A 504 2.75 -64.39 9.79
C ASP A 504 1.20 -64.43 9.94
N SER A 505 0.49 -63.44 9.39
CA SER A 505 -0.97 -63.28 9.45
C SER A 505 -1.74 -63.98 8.31
N GLY A 506 -1.04 -64.55 7.33
CA GLY A 506 -1.63 -65.51 6.36
C GLY A 506 -2.62 -64.92 5.35
N VAL A 507 -2.57 -63.62 5.08
CA VAL A 507 -3.21 -63.01 3.91
C VAL A 507 -2.27 -63.19 2.71
N ASN A 508 -2.80 -63.67 1.58
CA ASN A 508 -1.98 -63.85 0.37
C ASN A 508 -1.69 -62.48 -0.28
N ASP A 509 -0.45 -61.99 -0.18
CA ASP A 509 0.04 -60.80 -0.92
C ASP A 509 0.03 -61.00 -2.46
N ASP A 510 -0.11 -62.26 -2.90
CA ASP A 510 -0.16 -62.77 -4.28
C ASP A 510 -1.31 -62.20 -5.15
N GLU A 511 -2.22 -61.38 -4.60
CA GLU A 511 -3.23 -60.61 -5.37
C GLU A 511 -2.93 -59.11 -5.49
N SER A 512 -1.91 -58.58 -4.79
CA SER A 512 -1.56 -57.15 -4.79
C SER A 512 -0.33 -56.82 -5.66
N MET A 513 0.58 -57.79 -5.87
CA MET A 513 1.81 -57.62 -6.65
C MET A 513 1.91 -58.65 -7.79
N GLY A 514 1.73 -58.21 -9.04
CA GLY A 514 2.28 -58.91 -10.21
C GLY A 514 1.38 -59.88 -11.01
N ASP A 515 0.13 -59.53 -11.33
CA ASP A 515 -0.65 -60.20 -12.41
C ASP A 515 -0.56 -59.38 -13.72
N GLU A 516 0.63 -59.30 -14.31
CA GLU A 516 0.98 -58.37 -15.40
C GLU A 516 0.34 -58.70 -16.78
N GLU A 517 -0.27 -59.88 -16.96
CA GLU A 517 -0.71 -60.37 -18.28
C GLU A 517 -2.14 -59.93 -18.71
N ASN A 518 -2.80 -58.99 -18.02
CA ASN A 518 -4.19 -58.60 -18.32
C ASN A 518 -4.34 -57.13 -18.81
N PRO A 519 -4.18 -56.84 -20.12
CA PRO A 519 -4.08 -55.48 -20.67
C PRO A 519 -5.43 -54.74 -20.80
N ASN A 520 -6.37 -54.96 -19.88
CA ASN A 520 -7.73 -54.44 -19.95
C ASN A 520 -8.27 -53.94 -18.58
N ARG A 521 -7.41 -53.75 -17.57
CA ARG A 521 -7.79 -53.34 -16.20
C ARG A 521 -8.01 -51.82 -16.05
N GLY A 522 -8.75 -51.22 -16.99
CA GLY A 522 -8.90 -49.76 -17.13
C GLY A 522 -9.67 -49.00 -16.02
N VAL A 523 -10.00 -49.64 -14.90
CA VAL A 523 -10.70 -49.03 -13.75
C VAL A 523 -10.14 -49.59 -12.44
N ILE A 524 -9.38 -48.76 -11.73
CA ILE A 524 -9.11 -48.95 -10.30
C ILE A 524 -10.44 -48.75 -9.55
N ASP A 525 -10.76 -49.65 -8.61
CA ASP A 525 -11.98 -49.61 -7.79
C ASP A 525 -11.63 -49.02 -6.42
N PRO A 526 -11.95 -47.73 -6.14
CA PRO A 526 -11.51 -47.08 -4.90
C PRO A 526 -12.08 -47.76 -3.66
N GLN A 527 -13.27 -48.35 -3.74
CA GLN A 527 -13.90 -49.00 -2.58
C GLN A 527 -13.12 -50.22 -2.11
N LYS A 528 -12.44 -50.94 -3.03
CA LYS A 528 -11.56 -52.06 -2.68
C LYS A 528 -10.24 -51.59 -2.08
N VAL A 529 -9.64 -50.54 -2.64
CA VAL A 529 -8.40 -49.93 -2.12
C VAL A 529 -8.62 -49.44 -0.67
N ILE A 530 -9.71 -48.71 -0.43
CA ILE A 530 -10.12 -48.24 0.89
C ILE A 530 -10.40 -49.42 1.84
N ALA A 531 -11.07 -50.47 1.38
CA ALA A 531 -11.35 -51.64 2.21
C ALA A 531 -10.07 -52.39 2.62
N ALA A 532 -9.12 -52.59 1.69
CA ALA A 532 -7.83 -53.20 1.98
C ALA A 532 -6.99 -52.36 2.95
N SER A 533 -6.90 -51.05 2.73
CA SER A 533 -6.20 -50.12 3.63
C SER A 533 -6.79 -50.13 5.06
N ASN A 534 -8.12 -50.15 5.19
CA ASN A 534 -8.75 -50.26 6.51
C ASN A 534 -8.50 -51.61 7.17
N GLN A 535 -8.56 -52.72 6.43
CA GLN A 535 -8.27 -54.07 6.96
C GLN A 535 -6.82 -54.20 7.43
N LEU A 536 -5.86 -53.62 6.69
CA LEU A 536 -4.46 -53.57 7.10
C LEU A 536 -4.31 -52.80 8.41
N MET A 537 -4.85 -51.59 8.51
CA MET A 537 -4.83 -50.80 9.75
C MET A 537 -5.53 -51.55 10.90
N GLU A 538 -6.69 -52.17 10.69
CA GLU A 538 -7.41 -52.93 11.72
C GLU A 538 -6.64 -54.17 12.21
N SER A 539 -5.75 -54.75 11.38
CA SER A 539 -4.90 -55.89 11.75
C SER A 539 -3.75 -55.54 12.70
N MET A 540 -3.33 -54.27 12.74
CA MET A 540 -2.23 -53.78 13.58
C MET A 540 -2.64 -53.62 15.04
N ASP A 541 -1.67 -53.77 15.95
CA ASP A 541 -1.81 -53.26 17.31
C ASP A 541 -1.81 -51.71 17.34
N PRO A 542 -2.22 -51.06 18.44
CA PRO A 542 -2.34 -49.60 18.49
C PRO A 542 -1.02 -48.82 18.34
N GLU A 543 0.11 -49.40 18.74
CA GLU A 543 1.42 -48.74 18.76
C GLU A 543 2.05 -48.79 17.36
N THR A 544 2.07 -49.98 16.75
CA THR A 544 2.46 -50.16 15.35
C THR A 544 1.55 -49.37 14.41
N ARG A 545 0.23 -49.27 14.69
CA ARG A 545 -0.69 -48.45 13.90
C ARG A 545 -0.35 -46.96 13.96
N ALA A 546 -0.08 -46.41 15.14
CA ALA A 546 0.26 -44.99 15.29
C ALA A 546 1.53 -44.64 14.47
N ARG A 547 2.57 -45.47 14.60
CA ARG A 547 3.82 -45.31 13.84
C ARG A 547 3.63 -45.50 12.33
N TRP A 548 2.76 -46.43 11.91
CA TRP A 548 2.40 -46.61 10.50
C TRP A 548 1.65 -45.40 9.93
N GLU A 549 0.75 -44.80 10.71
CA GLU A 549 0.07 -43.54 10.33
C GLU A 549 1.10 -42.41 10.18
N GLU A 550 2.01 -42.23 11.13
CA GLU A 550 3.09 -41.22 11.07
C GLU A 550 4.00 -41.40 9.84
N VAL A 551 4.50 -42.61 9.60
CA VAL A 551 5.35 -42.90 8.43
C VAL A 551 4.62 -42.71 7.11
N ASN A 552 3.33 -43.08 7.00
CA ASN A 552 2.58 -42.84 5.76
C ASN A 552 2.24 -41.35 5.56
N LEU A 553 2.06 -40.57 6.64
CA LEU A 553 1.93 -39.11 6.57
C LEU A 553 3.23 -38.45 6.06
N ARG A 554 4.38 -38.97 6.48
CA ARG A 554 5.70 -38.59 5.97
C ARG A 554 5.90 -38.96 4.50
N CYS A 555 5.49 -40.16 4.09
CA CYS A 555 5.54 -40.58 2.68
C CYS A 555 4.63 -39.72 1.77
N LEU A 556 3.50 -39.21 2.28
CA LEU A 556 2.68 -38.21 1.60
C LEU A 556 3.47 -36.90 1.40
N THR A 557 4.14 -36.37 2.43
CA THR A 557 4.96 -35.15 2.31
C THR A 557 6.09 -35.31 1.29
N LEU A 558 6.82 -36.44 1.34
CA LEU A 558 7.86 -36.76 0.36
C LEU A 558 7.30 -36.81 -1.06
N SER A 559 6.12 -37.42 -1.25
CA SER A 559 5.45 -37.50 -2.57
C SER A 559 5.04 -36.12 -3.08
N ILE A 560 4.39 -35.31 -2.24
CA ILE A 560 3.93 -33.94 -2.56
C ILE A 560 5.12 -33.06 -2.93
N GLY A 561 6.11 -32.94 -2.02
CA GLY A 561 7.29 -32.11 -2.24
C GLY A 561 8.12 -32.53 -3.45
N THR A 562 8.08 -33.81 -3.83
CA THR A 562 8.74 -34.27 -5.07
C THR A 562 7.98 -33.81 -6.31
N LEU A 563 6.66 -33.95 -6.34
CA LEU A 563 5.86 -33.54 -7.51
C LEU A 563 5.79 -32.01 -7.68
N GLU A 564 5.91 -31.22 -6.60
CA GLU A 564 6.15 -29.77 -6.68
C GLU A 564 7.42 -29.39 -7.48
N ARG A 565 8.34 -30.34 -7.68
CA ARG A 565 9.68 -30.14 -8.28
C ARG A 565 9.84 -30.91 -9.60
N VAL A 566 8.75 -31.47 -10.13
CA VAL A 566 8.69 -32.22 -11.41
C VAL A 566 7.79 -31.47 -12.39
N ASN A 567 8.36 -31.05 -13.52
CA ASN A 567 7.65 -30.31 -14.57
C ASN A 567 7.38 -31.16 -15.83
N GLY A 568 8.05 -32.29 -15.97
CA GLY A 568 7.86 -33.21 -17.09
C GLY A 568 6.51 -33.94 -17.03
N THR A 569 5.84 -34.03 -18.19
CA THR A 569 4.63 -34.85 -18.35
C THR A 569 4.94 -36.33 -18.15
N LEU A 570 4.22 -36.99 -17.24
CA LEU A 570 4.38 -38.40 -16.91
C LEU A 570 3.14 -39.22 -17.33
N GLU A 571 2.67 -39.00 -18.55
CA GLU A 571 1.61 -39.80 -19.16
C GLU A 571 2.03 -41.29 -19.23
N ASP A 572 1.10 -42.17 -18.85
CA ASP A 572 1.27 -43.63 -18.75
C ASP A 572 2.45 -44.12 -17.87
N ASN A 573 2.89 -43.34 -16.88
CA ASN A 573 3.84 -43.79 -15.86
C ASN A 573 3.16 -44.62 -14.76
N SER A 574 3.39 -45.94 -14.74
CA SER A 574 2.83 -46.88 -13.75
C SER A 574 3.15 -46.55 -12.29
N ILE A 575 4.20 -45.77 -12.02
CA ILE A 575 4.55 -45.31 -10.67
C ILE A 575 3.49 -44.32 -10.16
N LEU A 576 2.85 -43.52 -11.04
CA LEU A 576 1.73 -42.67 -10.66
C LEU A 576 0.47 -43.48 -10.32
N ASP A 577 0.21 -44.60 -11.01
CA ASP A 577 -0.88 -45.49 -10.61
C ASP A 577 -0.62 -46.10 -9.22
N GLY A 578 0.64 -46.43 -8.90
CA GLY A 578 1.05 -46.86 -7.55
C GLY A 578 0.86 -45.78 -6.47
N LEU A 579 1.30 -44.54 -6.72
CA LEU A 579 1.05 -43.43 -5.79
C LEU A 579 -0.46 -43.14 -5.62
N LEU A 580 -1.26 -43.38 -6.66
CA LEU A 580 -2.71 -43.24 -6.63
C LEU A 580 -3.36 -44.30 -5.73
N THR A 581 -2.95 -45.57 -5.84
CA THR A 581 -3.52 -46.68 -5.04
C THR A 581 -3.05 -46.65 -3.60
N ASP A 582 -1.78 -46.38 -3.35
CA ASP A 582 -1.18 -46.64 -2.04
C ASP A 582 -1.21 -45.42 -1.10
N PHE A 583 -1.26 -44.21 -1.66
CA PHE A 583 -1.19 -42.97 -0.87
C PHE A 583 -2.39 -42.05 -1.13
N ALA A 584 -2.60 -41.61 -2.37
CA ALA A 584 -3.58 -40.55 -2.64
C ALA A 584 -5.03 -40.99 -2.36
N LEU A 585 -5.49 -42.14 -2.89
CA LEU A 585 -6.85 -42.61 -2.63
C LEU A 585 -7.09 -42.95 -1.14
N PRO A 586 -6.24 -43.72 -0.43
CA PRO A 586 -6.40 -43.95 1.01
C PRO A 586 -6.52 -42.65 1.81
N ALA A 587 -5.64 -41.67 1.57
CA ALA A 587 -5.60 -40.41 2.31
C ALA A 587 -6.86 -39.54 2.10
N ILE A 588 -7.40 -39.47 0.87
CA ILE A 588 -8.62 -38.72 0.54
C ILE A 588 -9.86 -39.24 1.29
N TYR A 589 -9.91 -40.54 1.59
CA TYR A 589 -11.05 -41.17 2.28
C TYR A 589 -10.82 -41.40 3.78
N GLN A 590 -9.71 -40.92 4.34
CA GLN A 590 -9.47 -40.93 5.79
C GLN A 590 -10.44 -40.03 6.56
N LYS A 591 -10.65 -40.36 7.85
CA LYS A 591 -11.47 -39.53 8.75
C LYS A 591 -10.76 -38.23 9.14
N HIS A 592 -9.44 -38.28 9.30
CA HIS A 592 -8.65 -37.13 9.75
C HIS A 592 -8.44 -36.13 8.61
N ALA A 593 -8.70 -34.84 8.85
CA ALA A 593 -8.81 -33.87 7.77
C ALA A 593 -7.47 -33.49 7.11
N VAL A 594 -6.36 -33.51 7.86
CA VAL A 594 -5.00 -33.28 7.31
C VAL A 594 -4.63 -34.34 6.26
N TRP A 595 -5.05 -35.59 6.45
CA TRP A 595 -4.84 -36.66 5.45
C TRP A 595 -5.63 -36.38 4.17
N ARG A 596 -6.85 -35.88 4.29
CA ARG A 596 -7.68 -35.53 3.14
C ARG A 596 -7.11 -34.34 2.38
N GLU A 597 -6.57 -33.33 3.06
CA GLU A 597 -5.84 -32.21 2.44
C GLU A 597 -4.63 -32.72 1.66
N ARG A 598 -3.71 -33.46 2.32
CA ARG A 598 -2.50 -33.97 1.67
C ARG A 598 -2.81 -34.94 0.53
N GLY A 599 -3.84 -35.78 0.67
CA GLY A 599 -4.31 -36.66 -0.40
C GLY A 599 -4.89 -35.92 -1.61
N VAL A 600 -5.69 -34.86 -1.38
CA VAL A 600 -6.21 -33.98 -2.43
C VAL A 600 -5.08 -33.21 -3.12
N THR A 601 -4.13 -32.67 -2.35
CA THR A 601 -2.95 -31.96 -2.86
C THR A 601 -2.05 -32.87 -3.71
N LEU A 602 -1.74 -34.09 -3.24
CA LEU A 602 -0.99 -35.09 -4.00
C LEU A 602 -1.69 -35.45 -5.31
N LEU A 603 -2.99 -35.77 -5.27
CA LEU A 603 -3.77 -36.07 -6.47
C LEU A 603 -3.81 -34.88 -7.44
N GLY A 604 -3.85 -33.65 -6.92
CA GLY A 604 -3.79 -32.41 -7.68
C GLY A 604 -2.51 -32.30 -8.51
N LEU A 605 -1.35 -32.41 -7.86
CA LEU A 605 -0.05 -32.39 -8.52
C LEU A 605 0.09 -33.50 -9.56
N MET A 606 -0.40 -34.71 -9.27
CA MET A 606 -0.46 -35.83 -10.22
C MET A 606 -1.36 -35.55 -11.44
N CYS A 607 -2.39 -34.71 -11.30
CA CYS A 607 -3.24 -34.30 -12.40
C CYS A 607 -2.57 -33.24 -13.29
N LEU A 608 -1.79 -32.30 -12.72
CA LEU A 608 -1.08 -31.27 -13.49
C LEU A 608 -0.06 -31.87 -14.47
N ILE A 609 0.57 -33.00 -14.11
CA ILE A 609 1.55 -33.72 -14.96
C ILE A 609 0.95 -34.86 -15.81
N SER A 610 -0.37 -35.11 -15.71
CA SER A 610 -1.05 -36.21 -16.42
C SER A 610 -2.51 -35.89 -16.74
N LYS A 611 -2.79 -35.57 -18.01
CA LYS A 611 -4.14 -35.25 -18.50
C LYS A 611 -5.15 -36.37 -18.27
N ASN A 612 -4.69 -37.62 -18.38
CA ASN A 612 -5.49 -38.82 -18.14
C ASN A 612 -5.98 -38.88 -16.67
N MET A 613 -5.12 -38.52 -15.71
CA MET A 613 -5.50 -38.37 -14.30
C MET A 613 -6.45 -37.18 -14.09
N ALA A 614 -6.20 -36.03 -14.71
CA ALA A 614 -7.09 -34.86 -14.62
C ALA A 614 -8.53 -35.18 -15.08
N GLN A 615 -8.70 -35.84 -16.24
CA GLN A 615 -10.00 -36.29 -16.75
C GLN A 615 -10.70 -37.33 -15.85
N LYS A 616 -9.94 -38.17 -15.15
CA LYS A 616 -10.47 -39.11 -14.15
C LYS A 616 -10.92 -38.36 -12.89
N SER A 617 -10.12 -37.43 -12.38
CA SER A 617 -10.26 -36.84 -11.04
C SER A 617 -11.08 -35.54 -10.96
N ALA A 618 -11.34 -34.83 -12.06
CA ALA A 618 -12.06 -33.54 -12.05
C ALA A 618 -13.39 -33.55 -11.26
N GLN A 619 -14.17 -34.63 -11.37
CA GLN A 619 -15.44 -34.78 -10.63
C GLN A 619 -15.25 -34.93 -9.11
N LEU A 620 -14.08 -35.43 -8.66
CA LEU A 620 -13.75 -35.53 -7.23
C LEU A 620 -13.47 -34.13 -6.67
N PHE A 621 -12.58 -33.35 -7.31
CA PHE A 621 -12.32 -31.97 -6.89
C PHE A 621 -13.60 -31.11 -6.88
N LEU A 622 -14.48 -31.25 -7.89
CA LEU A 622 -15.79 -30.58 -7.91
C LEU A 622 -16.71 -30.97 -6.73
N SER A 623 -16.56 -32.16 -6.17
CA SER A 623 -17.31 -32.56 -4.97
C SER A 623 -16.66 -32.13 -3.66
N GLN A 624 -15.34 -31.93 -3.64
CA GLN A 624 -14.62 -31.36 -2.48
C GLN A 624 -14.71 -29.83 -2.42
N ALA A 625 -14.89 -29.13 -3.55
CA ALA A 625 -15.03 -27.68 -3.63
C ALA A 625 -16.47 -27.17 -3.36
N GLN A 626 -17.46 -28.06 -3.22
CA GLN A 626 -18.84 -27.68 -2.91
C GLN A 626 -19.03 -27.21 -1.46
N PRO A 627 -20.03 -26.37 -1.16
CA PRO A 627 -20.20 -25.79 0.16
C PRO A 627 -20.83 -26.80 1.12
N GLU A 628 -20.24 -27.00 2.31
CA GLU A 628 -20.93 -27.71 3.39
C GLU A 628 -22.03 -26.81 3.99
N PRO A 629 -23.29 -27.27 4.11
CA PRO A 629 -24.43 -26.43 4.50
C PRO A 629 -24.51 -26.20 6.02
N LYS A 630 -23.41 -25.76 6.65
CA LYS A 630 -23.27 -25.59 8.10
C LYS A 630 -22.55 -24.27 8.44
N PRO A 631 -23.15 -23.35 9.23
CA PRO A 631 -22.53 -22.08 9.61
C PRO A 631 -21.47 -22.21 10.73
N ASN A 632 -20.83 -23.38 10.83
CA ASN A 632 -19.74 -23.71 11.76
C ASN A 632 -18.89 -24.83 11.13
N THR A 633 -18.51 -24.65 9.86
CA THR A 633 -17.65 -25.59 9.14
C THR A 633 -16.22 -25.54 9.73
N PRO A 634 -15.61 -26.67 10.12
CA PRO A 634 -14.25 -26.67 10.70
C PRO A 634 -13.21 -26.12 9.71
N LYS A 635 -12.21 -25.36 10.20
CA LYS A 635 -11.16 -24.75 9.36
C LYS A 635 -10.54 -25.71 8.33
N VAL A 636 -10.22 -26.94 8.74
CA VAL A 636 -9.60 -27.96 7.87
C VAL A 636 -10.53 -28.44 6.74
N VAL A 637 -11.85 -28.22 6.82
CA VAL A 637 -12.77 -28.43 5.69
C VAL A 637 -12.70 -27.25 4.71
N THR A 638 -12.62 -26.02 5.21
CA THR A 638 -12.34 -24.82 4.39
C THR A 638 -11.00 -24.94 3.65
N GLU A 639 -9.97 -25.49 4.30
CA GLU A 639 -8.66 -25.75 3.69
C GLU A 639 -8.75 -26.78 2.54
N ILE A 640 -9.51 -27.87 2.72
CA ILE A 640 -9.77 -28.87 1.65
C ILE A 640 -10.54 -28.24 0.47
N GLN A 641 -11.56 -27.43 0.74
CA GLN A 641 -12.31 -26.70 -0.29
C GLN A 641 -11.40 -25.72 -1.05
N LEU A 642 -10.59 -24.95 -0.34
CA LEU A 642 -9.62 -23.99 -0.88
C LEU A 642 -8.54 -24.68 -1.73
N ARG A 643 -8.03 -25.85 -1.31
CA ARG A 643 -7.11 -26.66 -2.12
C ARG A 643 -7.80 -27.21 -3.37
N ALA A 644 -8.97 -27.81 -3.23
CA ALA A 644 -9.73 -28.35 -4.36
C ALA A 644 -10.08 -27.26 -5.40
N LEU A 645 -10.38 -26.05 -4.95
CA LEU A 645 -10.67 -24.90 -5.82
C LEU A 645 -9.41 -24.39 -6.54
N HIS A 646 -8.28 -24.20 -5.84
CA HIS A 646 -6.99 -23.87 -6.47
C HIS A 646 -6.62 -24.90 -7.55
N LEU A 647 -6.64 -26.18 -7.20
CA LEU A 647 -6.30 -27.26 -8.11
C LEU A 647 -7.23 -27.30 -9.33
N LEU A 648 -8.53 -27.00 -9.19
CA LEU A 648 -9.43 -26.87 -10.33
C LEU A 648 -9.05 -25.70 -11.24
N PHE A 649 -8.67 -24.54 -10.69
CA PHE A 649 -8.17 -23.41 -11.49
C PHE A 649 -6.86 -23.75 -12.21
N ASP A 650 -5.89 -24.35 -11.53
CA ASP A 650 -4.59 -24.71 -12.10
C ASP A 650 -4.74 -25.80 -13.19
N ILE A 651 -5.55 -26.83 -12.95
CA ILE A 651 -5.87 -27.87 -13.93
C ILE A 651 -6.59 -27.28 -15.17
N VAL A 652 -7.46 -26.28 -15.00
CA VAL A 652 -8.09 -25.57 -16.14
C VAL A 652 -7.10 -24.63 -16.84
N MET A 653 -6.16 -24.00 -16.13
CA MET A 653 -5.10 -23.18 -16.73
C MET A 653 -4.12 -24.02 -17.58
N VAL A 654 -3.83 -25.27 -17.17
CA VAL A 654 -2.93 -26.18 -17.90
C VAL A 654 -3.61 -26.88 -19.08
N PHE A 655 -4.85 -27.38 -18.91
CA PHE A 655 -5.49 -28.24 -19.92
C PHE A 655 -6.69 -27.63 -20.65
N HIS A 656 -7.18 -26.46 -20.22
CA HIS A 656 -8.49 -25.89 -20.57
C HIS A 656 -9.68 -26.80 -20.21
N PHE A 657 -10.91 -26.26 -20.20
CA PHE A 657 -12.11 -27.04 -19.94
C PHE A 657 -12.28 -28.25 -20.88
N SER A 658 -11.93 -28.07 -22.17
CA SER A 658 -11.95 -29.12 -23.20
C SER A 658 -10.93 -30.24 -22.95
N GLY A 659 -9.86 -29.99 -22.19
CA GLY A 659 -8.91 -31.02 -21.78
C GLY A 659 -9.49 -32.00 -20.75
N LEU A 660 -10.53 -31.60 -20.02
CA LEU A 660 -11.13 -32.34 -18.90
C LEU A 660 -12.39 -33.14 -19.28
N GLU A 661 -12.87 -33.00 -20.51
CA GLU A 661 -13.91 -33.87 -21.04
C GLU A 661 -13.39 -35.32 -21.19
N ARG A 662 -14.11 -36.29 -20.60
CA ARG A 662 -13.82 -37.72 -20.84
C ARG A 662 -14.32 -38.13 -22.22
N GLU A 663 -13.51 -38.87 -22.97
CA GLU A 663 -13.89 -39.37 -24.29
C GLU A 663 -15.20 -40.19 -24.24
N GLY A 664 -16.16 -39.84 -25.10
CA GLY A 664 -17.49 -40.47 -25.13
C GLY A 664 -18.43 -40.09 -23.97
N GLY A 665 -18.00 -39.24 -23.04
CA GLY A 665 -18.83 -38.71 -21.96
C GLY A 665 -19.80 -37.60 -22.41
N PRO A 666 -20.71 -37.15 -21.51
CA PRO A 666 -21.51 -35.96 -21.75
C PRO A 666 -20.63 -34.71 -21.76
N LYS A 667 -20.87 -33.82 -22.73
CA LYS A 667 -20.20 -32.51 -22.86
C LYS A 667 -20.77 -31.46 -21.90
N ASP A 668 -20.83 -31.81 -20.62
CA ASP A 668 -21.33 -30.96 -19.54
C ASP A 668 -20.27 -30.65 -18.46
N GLY A 669 -19.03 -31.11 -18.67
CA GLY A 669 -17.89 -30.87 -17.77
C GLY A 669 -17.56 -29.40 -17.61
N GLU A 670 -17.40 -28.67 -18.72
CA GLU A 670 -17.17 -27.21 -18.75
C GLU A 670 -18.22 -26.45 -17.95
N ALA A 671 -19.51 -26.68 -18.25
CA ALA A 671 -20.62 -26.01 -17.57
C ALA A 671 -20.70 -26.34 -16.07
N LYS A 672 -20.34 -27.56 -15.65
CA LYS A 672 -20.27 -27.94 -14.23
C LYS A 672 -19.12 -27.26 -13.49
N ILE A 673 -17.95 -27.13 -14.13
CA ILE A 673 -16.79 -26.47 -13.53
C ILE A 673 -17.04 -24.96 -13.44
N LEU A 674 -17.54 -24.34 -14.51
CA LEU A 674 -17.87 -22.92 -14.50
C LEU A 674 -18.96 -22.60 -13.47
N HIS A 675 -20.03 -23.40 -13.37
CA HIS A 675 -21.05 -23.24 -12.34
C HIS A 675 -20.50 -23.44 -10.91
N ALA A 676 -19.47 -24.27 -10.71
CA ALA A 676 -18.82 -24.40 -9.41
C ALA A 676 -18.02 -23.13 -9.05
N PHE A 677 -17.28 -22.57 -10.02
CA PHE A 677 -16.57 -21.30 -9.85
C PHE A 677 -17.53 -20.11 -9.63
N GLU A 678 -18.60 -20.00 -10.42
CA GLU A 678 -19.68 -19.02 -10.23
C GLU A 678 -20.42 -19.20 -8.89
N GLY A 679 -20.51 -20.43 -8.39
CA GLY A 679 -21.00 -20.74 -7.06
C GLY A 679 -20.09 -20.15 -5.98
N ALA A 680 -18.78 -20.31 -6.10
CA ALA A 680 -17.78 -19.77 -5.15
C ALA A 680 -17.62 -18.23 -5.21
N LEU A 681 -18.20 -17.56 -6.21
CA LEU A 681 -18.36 -16.10 -6.30
C LEU A 681 -19.65 -15.60 -5.61
N ARG A 682 -20.27 -16.42 -4.74
CA ARG A 682 -21.47 -16.07 -3.95
C ARG A 682 -21.13 -15.96 -2.47
N ASP A 683 -21.93 -15.16 -1.80
CA ASP A 683 -21.73 -14.72 -0.42
C ASP A 683 -22.09 -15.80 0.62
N GLU A 684 -22.31 -17.03 0.14
CA GLU A 684 -22.51 -18.27 0.92
C GLU A 684 -21.17 -18.89 1.41
N TYR A 685 -20.02 -18.38 0.94
CA TYR A 685 -18.69 -18.94 1.20
C TYR A 685 -17.82 -18.07 2.14
N PRO A 686 -16.87 -18.68 2.89
CA PRO A 686 -15.86 -17.94 3.66
C PRO A 686 -15.04 -16.95 2.80
N PRO A 687 -14.60 -15.81 3.38
CA PRO A 687 -13.86 -14.76 2.65
C PRO A 687 -12.61 -15.26 1.91
N GLU A 688 -11.93 -16.27 2.44
CA GLU A 688 -10.74 -16.87 1.87
C GLU A 688 -11.06 -17.62 0.56
N ILE A 689 -12.14 -18.41 0.55
CA ILE A 689 -12.61 -19.11 -0.65
C ILE A 689 -13.12 -18.09 -1.68
N HIS A 690 -13.83 -17.05 -1.23
CA HIS A 690 -14.32 -15.99 -2.10
C HIS A 690 -13.17 -15.22 -2.78
N ALA A 691 -12.09 -14.92 -2.05
CA ALA A 691 -10.89 -14.30 -2.61
C ALA A 691 -10.20 -15.20 -3.64
N VAL A 692 -10.03 -16.50 -3.34
CA VAL A 692 -9.46 -17.50 -4.27
C VAL A 692 -10.33 -17.67 -5.52
N ALA A 693 -11.65 -17.66 -5.39
CA ALA A 693 -12.58 -17.70 -6.52
C ALA A 693 -12.43 -16.46 -7.42
N CYS A 694 -12.29 -15.26 -6.84
CA CYS A 694 -12.03 -14.04 -7.59
C CYS A 694 -10.67 -14.05 -8.28
N GLU A 695 -9.60 -14.49 -7.62
CA GLU A 695 -8.26 -14.55 -8.21
C GLU A 695 -8.17 -15.59 -9.34
N GLY A 696 -8.71 -16.80 -9.12
CA GLY A 696 -8.76 -17.84 -10.13
C GLY A 696 -9.58 -17.42 -11.35
N MET A 697 -10.74 -16.81 -11.13
CA MET A 697 -11.56 -16.29 -12.23
C MET A 697 -10.86 -15.13 -12.97
N ALA A 698 -10.20 -14.22 -12.25
CA ALA A 698 -9.39 -13.15 -12.85
C ALA A 698 -8.27 -13.71 -13.74
N LYS A 699 -7.58 -14.78 -13.31
CA LYS A 699 -6.58 -15.50 -14.11
C LYS A 699 -7.19 -16.12 -15.37
N LEU A 700 -8.33 -16.83 -15.25
CA LEU A 700 -9.04 -17.42 -16.40
C LEU A 700 -9.56 -16.38 -17.39
N MET A 701 -9.93 -15.19 -16.92
CA MET A 701 -10.36 -14.09 -17.79
C MET A 701 -9.16 -13.40 -18.48
N LEU A 702 -8.05 -13.17 -17.76
CA LEU A 702 -6.81 -12.62 -18.34
C LEU A 702 -6.20 -13.53 -19.42
N SER A 703 -6.22 -14.84 -19.21
CA SER A 703 -5.77 -15.84 -20.20
C SER A 703 -6.77 -16.07 -21.35
N GLY A 704 -7.96 -15.46 -21.29
CA GLY A 704 -9.01 -15.61 -22.31
C GLY A 704 -9.71 -16.97 -22.30
N ILE A 705 -9.49 -17.80 -21.28
CA ILE A 705 -10.13 -19.12 -21.11
C ILE A 705 -11.61 -18.94 -20.72
N VAL A 706 -11.92 -17.95 -19.87
CA VAL A 706 -13.29 -17.51 -19.56
C VAL A 706 -13.52 -16.14 -20.18
N THR A 707 -14.61 -16.02 -20.94
CA THR A 707 -14.95 -14.77 -21.64
C THR A 707 -16.38 -14.29 -21.40
N ASP A 708 -17.06 -14.86 -20.40
CA ASP A 708 -18.45 -14.56 -20.10
C ASP A 708 -18.62 -13.14 -19.50
N GLU A 709 -19.63 -12.43 -19.99
CA GLU A 709 -19.92 -11.05 -19.61
C GLU A 709 -20.67 -10.97 -18.27
N ASN A 710 -21.43 -12.00 -17.89
CA ASN A 710 -22.09 -12.11 -16.59
C ASN A 710 -21.07 -12.31 -15.46
N VAL A 711 -20.05 -13.14 -15.71
CA VAL A 711 -18.92 -13.35 -14.79
C VAL A 711 -18.17 -12.04 -14.58
N LEU A 712 -17.84 -11.31 -15.65
CA LEU A 712 -17.19 -10.00 -15.55
C LEU A 712 -18.05 -9.01 -14.75
N ALA A 713 -19.36 -8.98 -14.98
CA ALA A 713 -20.29 -8.14 -14.23
C ALA A 713 -20.33 -8.49 -12.74
N ARG A 714 -20.41 -9.78 -12.36
CA ARG A 714 -20.36 -10.20 -10.95
C ARG A 714 -19.04 -9.82 -10.29
N LEU A 715 -17.91 -9.96 -10.96
CA LEU A 715 -16.61 -9.51 -10.42
C LEU A 715 -16.60 -7.98 -10.19
N VAL A 716 -17.13 -7.16 -11.10
CA VAL A 716 -17.16 -5.70 -10.89
C VAL A 716 -18.10 -5.33 -9.74
N SER A 717 -19.27 -5.97 -9.63
CA SER A 717 -20.15 -5.78 -8.47
C SER A 717 -19.45 -6.15 -7.17
N LEU A 718 -18.82 -7.33 -7.09
CA LEU A 718 -18.08 -7.81 -5.90
C LEU A 718 -16.95 -6.87 -5.45
N PHE A 719 -16.30 -6.17 -6.39
CA PHE A 719 -15.27 -5.19 -6.06
C PHE A 719 -15.81 -3.90 -5.41
N LEU A 720 -17.08 -3.58 -5.68
CA LEU A 720 -17.74 -2.34 -5.26
C LEU A 720 -18.66 -2.54 -4.04
N ASP A 721 -19.30 -3.71 -3.95
CA ASP A 721 -20.24 -4.17 -2.93
C ASP A 721 -19.72 -3.91 -1.49
N PRO A 722 -20.46 -3.21 -0.62
CA PRO A 722 -19.98 -2.83 0.72
C PRO A 722 -19.64 -4.07 1.58
N GLY A 723 -20.33 -5.20 1.39
CA GLY A 723 -20.07 -6.45 2.12
C GLY A 723 -18.70 -7.06 1.86
N THR A 724 -17.98 -6.63 0.82
CA THR A 724 -16.60 -7.07 0.54
C THR A 724 -15.51 -6.13 1.07
N VAL A 725 -15.87 -5.06 1.79
CA VAL A 725 -14.91 -4.01 2.23
C VAL A 725 -13.75 -4.56 3.05
N ASP A 726 -14.01 -5.52 3.93
CA ASP A 726 -13.00 -6.16 4.78
C ASP A 726 -12.20 -7.26 4.04
N ASN A 727 -12.69 -7.77 2.91
CA ASN A 727 -11.97 -8.75 2.10
C ASN A 727 -10.90 -8.07 1.24
N GLN A 728 -9.83 -7.64 1.90
CA GLN A 728 -8.72 -6.92 1.29
C GLN A 728 -7.98 -7.75 0.23
N ALA A 729 -7.94 -9.08 0.34
CA ALA A 729 -7.36 -9.94 -0.68
C ALA A 729 -8.16 -9.88 -2.00
N LEU A 730 -9.48 -10.07 -1.93
CA LEU A 730 -10.41 -9.92 -3.05
C LEU A 730 -10.31 -8.52 -3.66
N ARG A 731 -10.43 -7.46 -2.85
CA ARG A 731 -10.43 -6.08 -3.34
C ARG A 731 -9.09 -5.65 -3.94
N GLN A 732 -7.94 -6.10 -3.41
CA GLN A 732 -6.63 -5.80 -3.99
C GLN A 732 -6.39 -6.58 -5.30
N CYS A 733 -6.80 -7.86 -5.36
CA CYS A 733 -6.77 -8.65 -6.59
C CYS A 733 -7.57 -7.97 -7.71
N LEU A 734 -8.83 -7.62 -7.44
CA LEU A 734 -9.72 -7.02 -8.43
C LEU A 734 -9.30 -5.59 -8.83
N SER A 735 -8.77 -4.80 -7.87
CA SER A 735 -8.18 -3.47 -8.12
C SER A 735 -7.00 -3.51 -9.10
N TYR A 736 -6.21 -4.59 -9.08
CA TYR A 736 -5.14 -4.84 -10.06
C TYR A 736 -5.67 -5.44 -11.38
N PHE A 737 -6.59 -6.40 -11.29
CA PHE A 737 -7.17 -7.12 -12.43
C PHE A 737 -7.86 -6.17 -13.42
N PHE A 738 -8.81 -5.32 -13.01
CA PHE A 738 -9.62 -4.58 -13.98
C PHE A 738 -8.81 -3.64 -14.91
N PRO A 739 -7.85 -2.84 -14.41
CA PRO A 739 -6.95 -2.08 -15.28
C PRO A 739 -6.16 -2.97 -16.25
N VAL A 740 -5.57 -4.07 -15.79
CA VAL A 740 -4.76 -4.97 -16.63
C VAL A 740 -5.63 -5.70 -17.65
N TYR A 741 -6.78 -6.21 -17.25
CA TYR A 741 -7.75 -6.89 -18.13
C TYR A 741 -8.26 -5.95 -19.21
N CYS A 742 -8.67 -4.74 -18.86
CA CYS A 742 -9.19 -3.79 -19.84
C CYS A 742 -8.09 -3.26 -20.76
N TYR A 743 -6.95 -2.82 -20.23
CA TYR A 743 -5.92 -2.18 -21.05
C TYR A 743 -5.07 -3.17 -21.87
N SER A 744 -5.13 -4.48 -21.61
CA SER A 744 -4.42 -5.50 -22.40
C SER A 744 -5.07 -5.84 -23.74
N SER A 745 -6.37 -5.62 -23.93
CA SER A 745 -7.03 -5.92 -25.21
C SER A 745 -8.30 -5.08 -25.47
N PRO A 746 -8.49 -4.52 -26.68
CA PRO A 746 -9.75 -3.88 -27.07
C PRO A 746 -10.97 -4.80 -26.90
N THR A 747 -10.80 -6.11 -27.09
CA THR A 747 -11.86 -7.13 -26.90
C THR A 747 -12.32 -7.20 -25.44
N ASN A 748 -11.43 -6.93 -24.48
CA ASN A 748 -11.77 -6.89 -23.06
C ASN A 748 -12.47 -5.57 -22.69
N GLN A 749 -12.01 -4.43 -23.21
CA GLN A 749 -12.73 -3.16 -23.10
C GLN A 749 -14.13 -3.24 -23.71
N ARG A 750 -14.30 -4.01 -24.80
CA ARG A 750 -15.62 -4.29 -25.41
C ARG A 750 -16.56 -5.07 -24.50
N ARG A 751 -16.06 -6.07 -23.78
CA ARG A 751 -16.84 -6.78 -22.74
C ARG A 751 -17.22 -5.82 -21.61
N MET A 752 -16.28 -5.00 -21.13
CA MET A 752 -16.53 -3.96 -20.12
C MET A 752 -17.58 -2.92 -20.58
N GLN A 753 -17.56 -2.49 -21.85
CA GLN A 753 -18.55 -1.58 -22.43
C GLN A 753 -19.96 -2.18 -22.46
N LYS A 754 -20.11 -3.47 -22.79
CA LYS A 754 -21.43 -4.12 -22.79
C LYS A 754 -22.06 -4.22 -21.40
N ILE A 755 -21.26 -4.51 -20.38
CA ILE A 755 -21.77 -4.63 -19.00
C ILE A 755 -21.95 -3.27 -18.30
N PHE A 756 -21.42 -2.18 -18.89
CA PHE A 756 -21.38 -0.83 -18.31
C PHE A 756 -22.71 -0.41 -17.69
N LEU A 757 -23.82 -0.47 -18.44
CA LEU A 757 -25.14 -0.04 -17.95
C LEU A 757 -25.70 -1.00 -16.89
N ASN A 758 -25.55 -2.31 -17.09
CA ASN A 758 -26.06 -3.34 -16.18
C ASN A 758 -25.41 -3.20 -14.78
N VAL A 759 -24.08 -3.09 -14.74
CA VAL A 759 -23.33 -2.82 -13.51
C VAL A 759 -23.70 -1.46 -12.93
N THR A 760 -23.82 -0.42 -13.76
CA THR A 760 -24.15 0.94 -13.28
C THR A 760 -25.52 0.99 -12.60
N GLU A 761 -26.58 0.39 -13.17
CA GLU A 761 -27.89 0.33 -12.50
C GLU A 761 -27.86 -0.59 -11.28
N THR A 762 -27.23 -1.77 -11.34
CA THR A 762 -27.08 -2.67 -10.17
C THR A 762 -26.43 -1.95 -8.98
N MET A 763 -25.41 -1.12 -9.25
CA MET A 763 -24.73 -0.31 -8.23
C MET A 763 -25.50 0.95 -7.82
N TYR A 764 -26.46 1.41 -8.62
CA TYR A 764 -27.42 2.44 -8.19
C TYR A 764 -28.48 1.86 -7.28
N ASP A 765 -29.04 0.70 -7.61
CA ASP A 765 -30.04 0.00 -6.79
C ASP A 765 -29.44 -0.33 -5.43
N LEU A 766 -28.23 -0.92 -5.40
CA LEU A 766 -27.48 -1.18 -4.17
C LEU A 766 -27.16 0.10 -3.38
N PHE A 767 -26.89 1.23 -4.04
CA PHE A 767 -26.65 2.52 -3.35
C PHE A 767 -27.92 3.13 -2.76
N ASP A 768 -29.06 2.95 -3.44
CA ASP A 768 -30.37 3.42 -2.97
C ASP A 768 -30.95 2.52 -1.85
N GLU A 769 -30.34 1.34 -1.59
CA GLU A 769 -30.72 0.36 -0.54
C GLU A 769 -29.78 0.30 0.70
N LEU A 770 -28.68 1.05 0.73
CA LEU A 770 -27.68 1.05 1.85
C LEU A 770 -28.29 1.37 3.23
N GLU A 771 -27.80 0.70 4.28
CA GLU A 771 -28.09 1.08 5.66
C GLU A 771 -27.28 2.32 6.13
N GLU A 772 -27.77 3.03 7.16
CA GLU A 772 -27.16 4.28 7.68
C GLU A 772 -25.69 4.14 8.17
N HIS A 773 -25.18 2.92 8.29
CA HIS A 773 -23.84 2.60 8.76
C HIS A 773 -22.90 2.05 7.67
N GLU A 774 -23.36 1.92 6.43
CA GLU A 774 -22.60 1.36 5.31
C GLU A 774 -22.07 2.47 4.39
N GLU A 775 -20.78 2.40 4.02
CA GLU A 775 -20.17 3.32 3.05
C GLU A 775 -19.83 2.59 1.73
N MET A 776 -20.46 2.99 0.63
CA MET A 776 -20.09 2.56 -0.73
C MET A 776 -19.56 3.73 -1.57
N VAL A 777 -18.67 3.40 -2.53
CA VAL A 777 -18.20 4.34 -3.57
C VAL A 777 -19.40 4.93 -4.30
N THR A 778 -19.49 6.26 -4.41
CA THR A 778 -20.70 6.87 -4.99
C THR A 778 -20.90 6.45 -6.47
N PRO A 779 -22.14 6.25 -6.95
CA PRO A 779 -22.37 5.83 -8.33
C PRO A 779 -21.79 6.78 -9.41
N ALA A 780 -21.59 8.06 -9.07
CA ALA A 780 -20.88 9.00 -9.93
C ALA A 780 -19.37 8.70 -10.05
N GLN A 781 -18.74 8.17 -9.00
CA GLN A 781 -17.36 7.66 -9.04
C GLN A 781 -17.29 6.29 -9.74
N ILE A 782 -18.26 5.40 -9.52
CA ILE A 782 -18.38 4.11 -10.22
C ILE A 782 -18.47 4.33 -11.74
N GLY A 783 -19.37 5.21 -12.19
CA GLY A 783 -19.48 5.56 -13.61
C GLY A 783 -18.21 6.21 -14.19
N LEU A 784 -17.45 6.97 -13.39
CA LEU A 784 -16.15 7.50 -13.80
C LEU A 784 -15.09 6.41 -13.92
N MET A 785 -15.12 5.39 -13.06
CA MET A 785 -14.21 4.24 -13.10
C MET A 785 -14.47 3.34 -14.32
N LEU A 786 -15.75 3.09 -14.65
CA LEU A 786 -16.12 2.36 -15.86
C LEU A 786 -15.72 3.11 -17.15
N VAL A 787 -15.81 4.45 -17.14
CA VAL A 787 -15.28 5.31 -18.22
C VAL A 787 -13.74 5.29 -18.26
N ASP A 788 -13.07 5.13 -17.13
CA ASP A 788 -11.60 4.99 -17.08
C ASP A 788 -11.17 3.68 -17.77
N TRP A 789 -11.82 2.56 -17.43
CA TRP A 789 -11.54 1.23 -17.96
C TRP A 789 -11.93 1.05 -19.43
N THR A 790 -12.98 1.73 -19.90
CA THR A 790 -13.43 1.68 -21.31
C THR A 790 -12.72 2.69 -22.23
N ASP A 791 -11.73 3.44 -21.73
CA ASP A 791 -10.97 4.41 -22.52
C ASP A 791 -10.00 3.74 -23.52
N PRO A 792 -10.23 3.84 -24.85
CA PRO A 792 -9.36 3.23 -25.84
C PRO A 792 -7.99 3.92 -25.96
N SER A 793 -7.83 5.13 -25.39
CA SER A 793 -6.53 5.81 -25.33
C SER A 793 -5.57 5.20 -24.32
N LYS A 794 -6.06 4.32 -23.42
CA LYS A 794 -5.27 3.60 -22.42
C LYS A 794 -4.89 2.17 -22.80
N ALA A 795 -5.50 1.62 -23.84
CA ALA A 795 -5.17 0.28 -24.33
C ALA A 795 -3.71 0.20 -24.80
N VAL A 796 -3.02 -0.86 -24.40
CA VAL A 796 -1.65 -1.16 -24.83
C VAL A 796 -1.66 -1.42 -26.33
N LYS A 797 -0.91 -0.62 -27.08
CA LYS A 797 -0.78 -0.76 -28.53
C LYS A 797 0.34 -1.75 -28.83
N SER A 798 0.04 -2.74 -29.65
CA SER A 798 1.00 -3.73 -30.16
C SER A 798 0.70 -4.01 -31.63
N ASP A 799 1.65 -4.55 -32.38
CA ASP A 799 1.50 -4.76 -33.83
C ASP A 799 0.40 -5.77 -34.20
N HIS A 800 -0.09 -6.54 -33.21
CA HIS A 800 -1.23 -7.46 -33.35
C HIS A 800 -2.56 -6.88 -32.82
N HIS A 801 -2.55 -5.78 -32.04
CA HIS A 801 -3.76 -5.17 -31.47
C HIS A 801 -3.77 -3.64 -31.64
N GLN A 802 -4.59 -3.15 -32.57
CA GLN A 802 -4.91 -1.73 -32.74
C GLN A 802 -6.02 -1.32 -31.76
N SER A 803 -6.01 -0.07 -31.29
CA SER A 803 -7.05 0.46 -30.38
C SER A 803 -8.41 0.59 -31.09
N ASP A 804 -9.48 0.07 -30.48
CA ASP A 804 -10.85 0.35 -30.94
C ASP A 804 -11.31 1.70 -30.39
N ASP A 805 -10.84 2.75 -31.04
CA ASP A 805 -11.17 4.14 -30.77
C ASP A 805 -12.69 4.44 -30.76
N THR A 806 -13.54 3.51 -31.23
CA THR A 806 -15.00 3.68 -31.24
C THR A 806 -15.71 3.19 -29.97
N ILE A 807 -15.05 2.49 -29.04
CA ILE A 807 -15.65 1.99 -27.79
C ILE A 807 -16.43 3.09 -27.05
N HIS A 808 -15.80 4.22 -26.80
CA HIS A 808 -16.43 5.35 -26.11
C HIS A 808 -17.53 6.07 -26.92
N VAL A 809 -17.59 5.89 -28.24
CA VAL A 809 -18.72 6.35 -29.06
C VAL A 809 -19.94 5.47 -28.81
N ASP A 810 -19.74 4.15 -28.64
CA ASP A 810 -20.82 3.22 -28.33
C ASP A 810 -21.31 3.38 -26.88
N VAL A 811 -20.39 3.60 -25.91
CA VAL A 811 -20.78 4.02 -24.53
C VAL A 811 -21.64 5.29 -24.55
N ALA A 812 -21.33 6.27 -25.42
CA ALA A 812 -22.16 7.46 -25.57
C ALA A 812 -23.56 7.14 -26.13
N ILE A 813 -23.65 6.22 -27.09
CA ILE A 813 -24.94 5.75 -27.67
C ILE A 813 -25.77 5.04 -26.59
N ASP A 814 -25.15 4.15 -25.83
CA ASP A 814 -25.83 3.36 -24.80
C ASP A 814 -26.30 4.22 -23.61
N ILE A 815 -25.47 5.17 -23.15
CA ILE A 815 -25.91 6.16 -22.15
C ILE A 815 -27.07 7.02 -22.68
N VAL A 816 -27.04 7.46 -23.94
CA VAL A 816 -28.14 8.24 -24.51
C VAL A 816 -29.40 7.40 -24.72
N ARG A 817 -29.29 6.09 -24.98
CA ARG A 817 -30.41 5.13 -24.99
C ARG A 817 -31.03 4.98 -23.60
N ALA A 818 -30.23 4.76 -22.56
CA ALA A 818 -30.71 4.62 -21.17
C ALA A 818 -31.49 5.86 -20.71
N LEU A 819 -31.06 7.06 -21.11
CA LEU A 819 -31.71 8.33 -20.77
C LEU A 819 -33.14 8.50 -21.32
N PHE A 820 -33.62 7.64 -22.22
CA PHE A 820 -35.01 7.62 -22.67
C PHE A 820 -35.97 6.98 -21.67
N ASP A 821 -35.48 6.25 -20.65
CA ASP A 821 -36.33 5.70 -19.63
C ASP A 821 -37.12 6.80 -18.90
N ALA A 822 -38.41 6.54 -18.71
CA ALA A 822 -39.35 7.37 -18.01
C ALA A 822 -39.08 7.37 -16.50
N GLU A 823 -38.87 6.17 -15.93
CA GLU A 823 -38.91 5.92 -14.49
C GLU A 823 -37.59 6.29 -13.81
N MET A 824 -36.47 6.26 -14.54
CA MET A 824 -35.13 6.66 -14.11
C MET A 824 -35.14 7.91 -13.21
N LEU A 825 -34.58 7.75 -12.01
CA LEU A 825 -34.53 8.81 -11.01
C LEU A 825 -33.73 10.03 -11.51
N LYS A 826 -34.11 11.22 -11.01
CA LYS A 826 -33.48 12.50 -11.38
C LYS A 826 -31.96 12.49 -11.16
N GLU A 827 -31.50 11.85 -10.09
CA GLU A 827 -30.08 11.78 -9.69
C GLU A 827 -29.29 10.87 -10.65
N ARG A 828 -29.76 9.64 -10.93
CA ARG A 828 -29.21 8.73 -11.96
C ARG A 828 -29.10 9.44 -13.32
N ARG A 829 -30.22 10.03 -13.79
CA ARG A 829 -30.33 10.80 -15.04
C ARG A 829 -29.35 12.00 -15.10
N LYS A 830 -29.07 12.65 -13.97
CA LYS A 830 -28.10 13.76 -13.84
C LYS A 830 -26.65 13.26 -13.92
N SER A 831 -26.34 12.10 -13.36
CA SER A 831 -25.01 11.48 -13.39
C SER A 831 -24.62 11.01 -14.79
N TYR A 832 -25.47 10.21 -15.45
CA TYR A 832 -25.24 9.74 -16.83
C TYR A 832 -24.87 10.86 -17.81
N VAL A 833 -25.60 11.98 -17.76
CA VAL A 833 -25.35 13.13 -18.63
C VAL A 833 -24.04 13.87 -18.29
N GLN A 834 -23.51 13.70 -17.08
CA GLN A 834 -22.16 14.18 -16.71
C GLN A 834 -21.06 13.24 -17.25
N LEU A 835 -21.28 11.93 -17.25
CA LEU A 835 -20.33 10.95 -17.81
C LEU A 835 -20.07 11.18 -19.30
N LEU A 836 -21.09 11.55 -20.09
CA LEU A 836 -20.92 11.95 -21.50
C LEU A 836 -19.82 13.00 -21.72
N SER A 837 -19.59 13.89 -20.75
CA SER A 837 -18.54 14.93 -20.84
C SER A 837 -17.10 14.44 -20.55
N LYS A 838 -16.95 13.14 -20.30
CA LYS A 838 -15.68 12.47 -19.92
C LYS A 838 -15.18 11.49 -20.97
N LEU A 839 -16.08 10.98 -21.82
CA LEU A 839 -15.76 10.02 -22.88
C LEU A 839 -14.73 10.59 -23.86
N TYR A 840 -13.73 9.79 -24.21
CA TYR A 840 -12.84 10.07 -25.33
C TYR A 840 -13.63 9.98 -26.64
N ILE A 841 -13.50 10.98 -27.50
CA ILE A 841 -14.16 11.05 -28.81
C ILE A 841 -13.06 11.19 -29.87
N PRO A 842 -12.81 10.16 -30.71
CA PRO A 842 -11.66 10.13 -31.64
C PRO A 842 -11.75 11.19 -32.73
N GLU A 843 -10.67 11.38 -33.49
CA GLU A 843 -10.62 12.40 -34.57
C GLU A 843 -11.48 12.06 -35.78
N GLU A 844 -11.62 10.77 -36.09
CA GLU A 844 -12.52 10.23 -37.11
C GLU A 844 -13.52 9.28 -36.44
N ILE A 845 -14.80 9.32 -36.87
CA ILE A 845 -15.85 8.38 -36.46
C ILE A 845 -16.55 7.90 -37.71
N ASP A 846 -16.95 6.63 -37.71
CA ASP A 846 -17.88 6.08 -38.69
C ASP A 846 -19.15 6.95 -38.81
N ASP A 847 -19.56 7.16 -40.05
CA ASP A 847 -20.67 8.01 -40.44
C ASP A 847 -22.00 7.58 -39.80
N ASP A 848 -22.23 6.26 -39.68
CA ASP A 848 -23.49 5.69 -39.19
C ASP A 848 -23.55 5.67 -37.65
N LYS A 849 -22.43 5.43 -36.96
CA LYS A 849 -22.32 5.64 -35.51
C LYS A 849 -22.54 7.11 -35.11
N LEU A 850 -21.90 8.03 -35.82
CA LEU A 850 -22.03 9.48 -35.57
C LEU A 850 -23.48 9.95 -35.77
N ARG A 851 -24.13 9.50 -36.86
CA ARG A 851 -25.55 9.79 -37.15
C ARG A 851 -26.46 9.21 -36.08
N THR A 852 -26.25 7.95 -35.68
CA THR A 852 -27.01 7.28 -34.60
C THR A 852 -26.99 8.09 -33.30
N LEU A 853 -25.80 8.50 -32.84
CA LEU A 853 -25.65 9.29 -31.62
C LEU A 853 -26.35 10.65 -31.70
N MET A 854 -26.17 11.39 -32.81
CA MET A 854 -26.82 12.69 -33.00
C MET A 854 -28.34 12.58 -33.16
N LEU A 855 -28.84 11.53 -33.82
CA LEU A 855 -30.26 11.24 -33.97
C LEU A 855 -30.89 10.98 -32.60
N LEU A 856 -30.30 10.09 -31.79
CA LEU A 856 -30.74 9.77 -30.43
C LEU A 856 -30.78 11.02 -29.54
N ILE A 857 -29.73 11.86 -29.54
CA ILE A 857 -29.71 13.13 -28.80
C ILE A 857 -30.84 14.07 -29.24
N SER A 858 -31.12 14.14 -30.54
CA SER A 858 -32.21 14.97 -31.08
C SER A 858 -33.60 14.44 -30.68
N TYR A 859 -33.80 13.13 -30.68
CA TYR A 859 -35.05 12.48 -30.30
C TYR A 859 -35.29 12.51 -28.80
N LEU A 860 -34.24 12.36 -27.98
CA LEU A 860 -34.30 12.52 -26.52
C LEU A 860 -34.86 13.90 -26.17
N ARG A 861 -34.37 14.96 -26.85
CA ARG A 861 -34.89 16.33 -26.67
C ARG A 861 -36.32 16.55 -27.16
N ARG A 862 -36.76 15.81 -28.18
CA ARG A 862 -38.10 15.92 -28.76
C ARG A 862 -39.14 15.14 -27.92
N ARG A 863 -38.85 13.89 -27.57
CA ARG A 863 -39.78 12.97 -26.89
C ARG A 863 -39.66 12.95 -25.36
N ARG A 864 -38.44 13.04 -24.80
CA ARG A 864 -38.14 12.91 -23.35
C ARG A 864 -37.23 14.05 -22.84
N PRO A 865 -37.67 15.31 -22.90
CA PRO A 865 -36.82 16.47 -22.66
C PRO A 865 -36.32 16.57 -21.21
N LEU A 866 -35.00 16.57 -21.02
CA LEU A 866 -34.34 16.75 -19.72
C LEU A 866 -34.85 18.01 -18.99
N ARG A 867 -35.64 17.80 -17.92
CA ARG A 867 -36.26 18.85 -17.11
C ARG A 867 -35.24 19.58 -16.19
N ASP A 868 -34.18 18.89 -15.78
CA ASP A 868 -33.12 19.46 -14.93
C ASP A 868 -32.16 20.39 -15.70
N THR A 869 -31.79 21.52 -15.08
CA THR A 869 -30.95 22.56 -15.72
C THR A 869 -29.47 22.16 -15.82
N VAL A 870 -28.92 21.38 -14.88
CA VAL A 870 -27.52 20.92 -14.95
C VAL A 870 -27.39 19.87 -16.04
N ALA A 871 -28.26 18.85 -16.03
CA ALA A 871 -28.27 17.81 -17.04
C ALA A 871 -28.49 18.38 -18.45
N LYS A 872 -29.51 19.23 -18.64
CA LYS A 872 -29.78 19.88 -19.94
C LYS A 872 -28.60 20.70 -20.47
N ASN A 873 -27.88 21.42 -19.60
CA ASN A 873 -26.69 22.17 -19.99
C ASN A 873 -25.50 21.25 -20.32
N ALA A 874 -25.33 20.13 -19.63
CA ALA A 874 -24.28 19.15 -19.92
C ALA A 874 -24.51 18.44 -21.27
N LEU A 875 -25.73 17.93 -21.53
CA LEU A 875 -26.09 17.34 -22.83
C LEU A 875 -25.93 18.34 -23.98
N SER A 876 -26.28 19.62 -23.76
CA SER A 876 -26.10 20.68 -24.76
C SER A 876 -24.64 20.98 -25.06
N ARG A 877 -23.74 20.92 -24.07
CA ARG A 877 -22.29 21.06 -24.29
C ARG A 877 -21.73 19.87 -25.07
N PHE A 878 -22.15 18.64 -24.74
CA PHE A 878 -21.71 17.42 -25.42
C PHE A 878 -22.11 17.43 -26.91
N GLU A 879 -23.40 17.64 -27.19
CA GLU A 879 -23.92 17.81 -28.56
C GLU A 879 -23.17 18.92 -29.33
N THR A 880 -23.01 20.10 -28.71
CA THR A 880 -22.30 21.22 -29.36
C THR A 880 -20.83 20.89 -29.65
N SER A 881 -20.20 20.03 -28.83
CA SER A 881 -18.84 19.56 -29.06
C SER A 881 -18.76 18.63 -30.27
N ILE A 882 -19.64 17.62 -30.34
CA ILE A 882 -19.72 16.67 -31.46
C ILE A 882 -20.10 17.38 -32.76
N ALA A 883 -21.17 18.16 -32.76
CA ALA A 883 -21.65 18.89 -33.93
C ALA A 883 -20.63 19.90 -34.47
N LYS A 884 -19.75 20.43 -33.61
CA LYS A 884 -18.62 21.28 -34.03
C LYS A 884 -17.43 20.47 -34.54
N LYS A 885 -17.14 19.30 -33.97
CA LYS A 885 -16.00 18.45 -34.38
C LYS A 885 -16.26 17.81 -35.75
N PHE A 886 -17.47 17.29 -35.98
CA PHE A 886 -17.83 16.51 -37.16
C PHE A 886 -18.81 17.22 -38.12
N ALA A 887 -18.82 18.56 -38.12
CA ALA A 887 -19.69 19.34 -38.99
C ALA A 887 -19.71 18.88 -40.47
N PRO A 888 -18.58 18.51 -41.12
CA PRO A 888 -18.59 18.07 -42.52
C PRO A 888 -19.36 16.75 -42.78
N GLN A 889 -19.32 15.80 -41.83
CA GLN A 889 -20.05 14.53 -41.95
C GLN A 889 -21.55 14.71 -41.72
N LEU A 890 -21.91 15.68 -40.86
CA LEU A 890 -23.29 16.01 -40.53
C LEU A 890 -23.98 16.91 -41.58
N GLU A 891 -23.22 17.67 -42.38
CA GLU A 891 -23.76 18.45 -43.51
C GLU A 891 -24.37 17.57 -44.62
N ALA A 892 -23.99 16.29 -44.69
CA ALA A 892 -24.49 15.31 -45.67
C ALA A 892 -25.65 14.42 -45.15
N PHE A 893 -26.17 14.67 -43.94
CA PHE A 893 -27.16 13.79 -43.30
C PHE A 893 -28.60 14.04 -43.78
N ASN A 894 -29.28 12.99 -44.26
CA ASN A 894 -30.73 12.94 -44.46
C ASN A 894 -31.37 11.89 -43.55
N GLU A 895 -32.30 12.30 -42.69
CA GLU A 895 -33.03 11.44 -41.73
C GLU A 895 -33.93 10.41 -42.44
N GLU A 896 -34.47 10.75 -43.63
CA GLU A 896 -35.36 9.86 -44.40
C GLU A 896 -34.58 8.71 -45.05
N GLU A 897 -33.47 9.01 -45.74
CA GLU A 897 -32.59 8.00 -46.36
C GLU A 897 -31.95 7.08 -45.31
N PHE A 898 -31.56 7.64 -44.15
CA PHE A 898 -30.99 6.87 -43.04
C PHE A 898 -32.01 5.87 -42.43
N ARG A 899 -33.31 6.15 -42.51
CA ARG A 899 -34.39 5.28 -42.04
C ARG A 899 -34.72 4.13 -42.99
N GLU A 900 -34.35 4.23 -44.27
CA GLU A 900 -34.48 3.13 -45.23
C GLU A 900 -33.37 2.07 -45.09
N LEU A 901 -32.24 2.41 -44.44
CA LEU A 901 -31.15 1.48 -44.17
C LEU A 901 -31.61 0.30 -43.29
N GLN A 902 -31.44 -0.92 -43.80
CA GLN A 902 -31.85 -2.14 -43.09
C GLN A 902 -31.20 -2.28 -41.70
N GLN A 903 -29.98 -1.75 -41.53
CA GLN A 903 -29.22 -1.78 -40.28
C GLN A 903 -29.80 -0.85 -39.19
N MET A 904 -30.59 0.16 -39.57
CA MET A 904 -31.13 1.18 -38.66
C MET A 904 -32.57 0.89 -38.20
N LYS A 905 -33.17 -0.21 -38.66
CA LYS A 905 -34.58 -0.53 -38.37
C LYS A 905 -34.86 -0.67 -36.87
N GLU A 906 -34.01 -1.40 -36.15
CA GLU A 906 -34.14 -1.60 -34.70
C GLU A 906 -33.99 -0.28 -33.92
N LEU A 907 -33.11 0.62 -34.38
CA LEU A 907 -32.94 1.96 -33.82
C LEU A 907 -34.20 2.80 -33.97
N PHE A 908 -34.82 2.80 -35.15
CA PHE A 908 -36.06 3.54 -35.39
C PHE A 908 -37.28 2.89 -34.72
N GLU A 909 -37.33 1.56 -34.62
CA GLU A 909 -38.36 0.83 -33.86
C GLU A 909 -38.31 1.19 -32.37
N PHE A 910 -37.11 1.17 -31.76
CA PHE A 910 -36.89 1.69 -30.40
C PHE A 910 -37.30 3.16 -30.26
N ILE A 911 -36.85 4.04 -31.16
CA ILE A 911 -37.21 5.46 -31.11
C ILE A 911 -38.73 5.66 -31.26
N ASP A 912 -39.42 4.83 -32.05
CA ASP A 912 -40.86 4.93 -32.29
C ASP A 912 -41.71 4.43 -31.12
N THR A 913 -41.29 3.38 -30.40
CA THR A 913 -41.99 2.90 -29.19
C THR A 913 -41.93 3.87 -28.02
N VAL A 914 -40.95 4.78 -27.97
CA VAL A 914 -40.88 5.82 -26.94
C VAL A 914 -42.05 6.81 -27.08
N GLU A 915 -42.97 6.75 -26.12
CA GLU A 915 -44.02 7.76 -25.92
C GLU A 915 -43.44 9.14 -25.55
N SER A 916 -44.17 10.21 -25.86
CA SER A 916 -43.65 11.59 -25.79
C SER A 916 -44.21 12.39 -24.61
N ASP A 917 -43.33 12.74 -23.67
CA ASP A 917 -43.60 13.64 -22.53
C ASP A 917 -43.85 15.10 -22.94
N ALA A 918 -43.86 15.39 -24.24
CA ALA A 918 -44.17 16.72 -24.77
C ALA A 918 -45.66 17.06 -24.67
N GLU A 919 -46.53 16.06 -24.47
CA GLU A 919 -47.98 16.22 -24.30
C GLU A 919 -48.45 16.14 -22.83
N GLU A 920 -47.54 16.01 -21.85
CA GLU A 920 -47.85 16.39 -20.47
C GLU A 920 -48.06 17.91 -20.39
N GLU A 921 -49.28 18.38 -20.67
CA GLU A 921 -49.68 19.77 -20.40
C GLU A 921 -49.45 20.09 -18.93
N ILE A 922 -48.42 20.91 -18.66
CA ILE A 922 -48.23 21.61 -17.39
C ILE A 922 -49.57 22.24 -17.01
N PRO A 923 -50.21 21.85 -15.89
CA PRO A 923 -51.42 22.52 -15.42
C PRO A 923 -51.10 24.00 -15.23
N LEU A 924 -51.74 24.86 -16.03
CA LEU A 924 -51.37 26.27 -16.19
C LEU A 924 -51.53 27.07 -14.89
N ASP A 925 -50.51 27.03 -14.03
CA ASP A 925 -50.50 27.73 -12.75
C ASP A 925 -50.31 29.24 -12.93
N GLN A 926 -51.41 29.92 -13.24
CA GLN A 926 -51.48 31.38 -13.14
C GLN A 926 -51.48 31.77 -11.66
N PRO A 927 -50.58 32.68 -11.24
CA PRO A 927 -50.13 32.78 -9.86
C PRO A 927 -51.26 33.14 -8.89
N ARG A 928 -51.64 32.17 -8.05
CA ARG A 928 -52.56 32.40 -6.93
C ARG A 928 -51.80 32.70 -5.65
N ARG A 929 -51.95 33.96 -5.20
CA ARG A 929 -51.60 34.40 -3.85
C ARG A 929 -52.14 33.43 -2.79
N SER A 930 -51.25 32.89 -1.97
CA SER A 930 -51.58 32.27 -0.69
C SER A 930 -52.07 33.33 0.30
N ASN A 931 -53.39 33.48 0.40
CA ASN A 931 -54.00 34.12 1.56
C ASN A 931 -54.38 32.97 2.51
N SER A 932 -53.63 32.77 3.59
CA SER A 932 -53.98 31.78 4.59
C SER A 932 -55.23 32.21 5.37
N LYS A 933 -56.17 31.30 5.57
CA LYS A 933 -56.99 31.20 6.78
C LYS A 933 -57.80 29.91 6.87
N THR A 934 -57.43 29.10 7.86
CA THR A 934 -58.31 28.34 8.77
C THR A 934 -59.60 27.74 8.23
N SER A 935 -59.64 26.39 8.26
CA SER A 935 -60.82 25.52 8.44
C SER A 935 -62.20 26.18 8.56
N ALA A 936 -63.06 25.91 7.58
CA ALA A 936 -64.51 25.97 7.72
C ALA A 936 -65.16 24.87 6.84
N ARG A 937 -66.24 24.25 7.34
CA ARG A 937 -66.82 23.02 6.79
C ARG A 937 -68.09 23.32 5.96
N SER A 938 -68.29 22.54 4.89
CA SER A 938 -69.58 22.23 4.22
C SER A 938 -69.99 22.89 2.87
N ARG A 939 -70.46 21.99 1.97
CA ARG A 939 -71.58 22.05 1.01
C ARG A 939 -71.68 23.09 -0.14
N SER A 940 -71.44 22.55 -1.35
CA SER A 940 -72.33 22.51 -2.54
C SER A 940 -72.67 23.76 -3.39
N GLN A 941 -72.16 23.70 -4.64
CA GLN A 941 -72.84 23.94 -5.94
C GLN A 941 -73.30 25.34 -6.40
N SER A 942 -72.80 25.70 -7.60
CA SER A 942 -73.51 26.22 -8.80
C SER A 942 -73.40 27.72 -9.21
N ALA A 943 -73.47 27.89 -10.54
CA ALA A 943 -73.73 29.11 -11.34
C ALA A 943 -72.63 30.19 -11.49
N ALA A 944 -72.80 31.03 -12.53
CA ALA A 944 -71.91 32.09 -13.05
C ALA A 944 -72.78 33.24 -13.61
N PRO A 945 -72.32 34.26 -14.40
CA PRO A 945 -70.97 34.75 -14.71
C PRO A 945 -70.80 36.32 -14.67
N ALA A 946 -69.61 36.80 -15.08
CA ALA A 946 -69.34 38.01 -15.92
C ALA A 946 -69.02 39.43 -15.34
N SER A 947 -67.93 40.01 -15.89
CA SER A 947 -67.78 41.38 -16.46
C SER A 947 -66.91 42.50 -15.79
N GLN A 948 -65.97 43.01 -16.62
CA GLN A 948 -65.41 44.39 -16.80
C GLN A 948 -64.77 45.27 -15.68
N LYS A 949 -63.51 45.67 -15.96
CA LYS A 949 -62.87 47.02 -15.83
C LYS A 949 -62.70 47.72 -14.46
N GLY A 950 -61.49 48.24 -14.20
CA GLY A 950 -61.28 49.37 -13.28
C GLY A 950 -59.80 49.76 -13.01
N ARG A 951 -59.43 51.03 -13.19
CA ARG A 951 -58.13 51.62 -12.75
C ARG A 951 -58.27 52.16 -11.31
N GLY A 952 -57.24 52.03 -10.46
CA GLY A 952 -57.21 52.76 -9.17
C GLY A 952 -55.93 52.58 -8.32
N LYS A 953 -55.35 53.71 -7.88
CA LYS A 953 -54.30 53.91 -6.85
C LYS A 953 -54.69 55.24 -6.13
N PRO A 954 -54.16 55.64 -4.95
CA PRO A 954 -53.15 55.01 -4.07
C PRO A 954 -53.41 55.17 -2.52
N LYS A 955 -52.37 54.95 -1.67
CA LYS A 955 -52.12 55.53 -0.31
C LYS A 955 -53.04 55.11 0.86
N ALA A 956 -52.62 54.92 2.12
CA ALA A 956 -51.36 54.99 2.86
C ALA A 956 -51.66 54.78 4.38
N LYS A 957 -50.60 54.70 5.22
CA LYS A 957 -50.52 54.78 6.70
C LYS A 957 -50.80 53.51 7.55
N ALA A 958 -49.96 53.38 8.58
CA ALA A 958 -50.02 52.51 9.77
C ALA A 958 -50.50 53.38 10.98
N PRO A 959 -50.19 53.17 12.30
CA PRO A 959 -49.28 52.22 12.99
C PRO A 959 -49.92 51.60 14.28
N VAL A 960 -49.14 51.42 15.38
CA VAL A 960 -49.53 51.32 16.82
C VAL A 960 -49.97 49.91 17.30
N GLU A 961 -49.09 49.14 17.98
CA GLU A 961 -48.90 48.96 19.46
C GLU A 961 -49.74 47.75 19.99
N GLU A 962 -49.44 47.01 21.08
CA GLU A 962 -48.41 47.03 22.16
C GLU A 962 -48.37 45.64 22.88
N THR A 963 -47.26 45.29 23.58
CA THR A 963 -47.14 44.37 24.78
C THR A 963 -47.62 42.89 24.70
N ILE A 964 -47.25 41.88 25.53
CA ILE A 964 -46.25 41.58 26.61
C ILE A 964 -46.24 40.02 26.71
N ASP A 965 -45.15 39.26 26.50
CA ASP A 965 -44.06 38.79 27.42
C ASP A 965 -44.11 37.23 27.56
N GLU A 966 -43.06 36.65 28.19
CA GLU A 966 -42.90 35.28 28.74
C GLU A 966 -42.66 34.07 27.79
N GLU A 967 -41.44 33.51 27.92
CA GLU A 967 -41.03 32.07 27.91
C GLU A 967 -41.22 31.21 26.63
N ASP A 968 -40.25 30.42 26.13
CA ASP A 968 -38.80 30.32 26.42
C ASP A 968 -38.05 29.64 25.23
N GLU A 969 -36.76 29.30 25.43
CA GLU A 969 -35.74 28.74 24.50
C GLU A 969 -36.18 27.42 23.77
N GLU A 970 -35.61 26.93 22.65
CA GLU A 970 -34.22 26.94 22.13
C GLU A 970 -34.09 27.19 20.59
N GLU A 971 -32.93 26.84 20.00
CA GLU A 971 -32.28 27.43 18.80
C GLU A 971 -32.90 27.18 17.38
N PRO A 972 -32.53 28.01 16.36
CA PRO A 972 -32.93 27.85 14.95
C PRO A 972 -31.78 27.43 13.99
N GLU A 973 -32.13 26.85 12.83
CA GLU A 973 -31.23 26.71 11.67
C GLU A 973 -31.56 27.65 10.49
N GLU A 974 -30.50 27.94 9.72
CA GLU A 974 -30.39 28.56 8.38
C GLU A 974 -30.78 30.04 8.11
N ASP A 975 -29.97 30.66 7.24
CA ASP A 975 -29.93 32.09 6.88
C ASP A 975 -30.17 32.27 5.35
N GLU A 976 -31.42 32.47 4.91
CA GLU A 976 -31.72 32.84 3.51
C GLU A 976 -31.74 34.37 3.31
N GLN A 977 -30.67 34.87 2.69
CA GLN A 977 -30.55 36.26 2.22
C GLN A 977 -31.47 36.53 1.01
N PRO A 978 -31.95 37.77 0.84
CA PRO A 978 -31.88 38.35 -0.50
C PRO A 978 -31.46 39.83 -0.57
N ALA A 979 -30.47 40.11 -1.40
CA ALA A 979 -30.06 41.46 -1.79
C ALA A 979 -30.79 41.97 -3.05
N PRO A 980 -30.98 43.29 -3.23
CA PRO A 980 -31.40 43.88 -4.50
C PRO A 980 -30.23 44.49 -5.31
N LYS A 981 -30.22 44.21 -6.62
CA LYS A 981 -29.36 44.86 -7.65
C LYS A 981 -30.13 46.09 -8.22
N ALA A 982 -29.67 46.95 -9.15
CA ALA A 982 -28.53 46.97 -10.08
C ALA A 982 -28.31 48.38 -10.70
N ARG A 983 -27.12 48.64 -11.29
CA ARG A 983 -26.78 49.44 -12.52
C ARG A 983 -25.42 50.18 -12.38
N SER A 984 -24.60 50.41 -13.41
CA SER A 984 -24.58 49.88 -14.80
C SER A 984 -23.27 50.13 -15.57
N LYS A 985 -22.77 49.11 -16.29
CA LYS A 985 -21.97 49.09 -17.54
C LYS A 985 -20.94 50.21 -17.88
N SER A 986 -19.70 49.79 -18.16
CA SER A 986 -18.93 50.28 -19.34
C SER A 986 -18.01 49.14 -19.89
N LYS A 987 -17.42 49.31 -21.09
CA LYS A 987 -16.58 48.30 -21.79
C LYS A 987 -15.09 48.64 -21.75
N ARG A 988 -14.20 47.63 -21.82
CA ARG A 988 -12.89 47.75 -22.50
C ARG A 988 -12.32 46.40 -22.96
N GLU A 989 -11.41 46.46 -23.93
CA GLU A 989 -10.79 45.33 -24.64
C GLU A 989 -9.33 45.08 -24.19
N PRO A 990 -8.75 43.89 -24.45
CA PRO A 990 -7.37 43.56 -24.06
C PRO A 990 -6.31 44.08 -25.06
N PRO A 991 -5.09 44.43 -24.61
CA PRO A 991 -3.97 44.83 -25.47
C PRO A 991 -3.14 43.63 -25.99
N ALA A 992 -2.59 43.75 -27.21
CA ALA A 992 -1.79 42.72 -27.87
C ALA A 992 -0.26 42.90 -27.72
N LYS A 993 0.51 41.83 -27.96
CA LYS A 993 2.00 41.82 -27.95
C LYS A 993 2.57 42.11 -29.35
N GLN A 994 3.51 43.07 -29.53
CA GLN A 994 4.35 43.15 -30.74
C GLN A 994 5.81 43.64 -30.55
N SER A 995 6.73 42.75 -30.93
CA SER A 995 8.12 42.84 -31.47
C SER A 995 8.75 44.17 -31.95
N ARG A 996 10.09 44.29 -31.75
CA ARG A 996 11.16 44.76 -32.71
C ARG A 996 12.56 44.48 -32.07
N ARG A 997 13.45 43.64 -32.62
CA ARG A 997 14.47 43.84 -33.72
C ARG A 997 15.41 45.06 -33.50
N ALA A 998 16.75 44.97 -33.35
CA ALA A 998 17.86 44.20 -34.01
C ALA A 998 18.32 44.79 -35.36
N ALA A 999 19.59 44.76 -35.79
CA ALA A 999 20.83 44.04 -35.32
C ALA A 999 22.04 45.03 -35.25
N PRO A 1000 23.36 44.79 -35.58
CA PRO A 1000 24.09 43.66 -36.22
C PRO A 1000 25.35 43.18 -35.40
N ALA A 1001 26.47 42.76 -36.02
CA ALA A 1001 26.81 41.34 -36.27
C ALA A 1001 28.31 41.12 -36.67
N ALA A 1002 28.92 39.97 -36.31
CA ALA A 1002 30.23 39.47 -36.79
C ALA A 1002 30.31 37.91 -36.75
N LYS A 1003 31.25 37.26 -37.48
CA LYS A 1003 31.38 35.80 -37.72
C LYS A 1003 32.83 35.45 -38.20
N PRO A 1004 33.27 34.17 -38.40
CA PRO A 1004 32.64 32.83 -38.24
C PRO A 1004 33.52 31.90 -37.30
N ARG A 1005 33.79 30.56 -37.42
CA ARG A 1005 33.51 29.46 -38.38
C ARG A 1005 33.71 28.01 -37.81
N SER A 1006 32.67 27.16 -37.90
CA SER A 1006 32.65 25.70 -38.24
C SER A 1006 33.47 24.58 -37.51
N LYS A 1007 32.75 23.63 -36.87
CA LYS A 1007 32.66 22.13 -37.08
C LYS A 1007 31.99 21.50 -35.82
N LYS A 1008 31.05 20.52 -35.76
CA LYS A 1008 30.48 19.38 -36.54
C LYS A 1008 30.95 17.94 -36.16
N VAL A 1009 30.19 17.28 -35.26
CA VAL A 1009 29.91 15.83 -35.00
C VAL A 1009 28.61 15.87 -34.13
N ALA A 1010 27.43 15.32 -34.48
CA ALA A 1010 26.90 13.94 -34.69
C ALA A 1010 26.40 13.25 -33.37
N PRO A 1011 25.20 12.60 -33.35
CA PRO A 1011 24.58 11.98 -32.17
C PRO A 1011 24.90 10.47 -32.01
N PRO A 1012 24.55 9.83 -30.88
CA PRO A 1012 24.59 8.36 -30.69
C PRO A 1012 23.42 7.64 -31.41
N PRO A 1013 23.49 6.30 -31.57
CA PRO A 1013 22.49 5.50 -32.30
C PRO A 1013 21.35 4.92 -31.44
N GLU A 1014 20.34 4.43 -32.15
CA GLU A 1014 19.32 3.45 -31.75
C GLU A 1014 19.55 2.21 -32.64
N ASP A 1015 19.51 1.01 -32.07
CA ASP A 1015 19.36 -0.35 -32.67
C ASP A 1015 19.01 -1.23 -31.43
N GLU A 1016 17.98 -2.09 -31.33
CA GLU A 1016 17.37 -3.09 -32.22
C GLU A 1016 18.27 -4.32 -32.48
N GLU A 1017 18.07 -5.38 -31.69
CA GLU A 1017 18.53 -6.75 -31.96
C GLU A 1017 17.36 -7.71 -31.67
N ASP A 1018 16.85 -8.36 -32.72
CA ASP A 1018 15.93 -9.51 -32.64
C ASP A 1018 16.73 -10.83 -32.59
N GLU A 1019 16.25 -11.83 -31.86
CA GLU A 1019 16.78 -13.20 -31.88
C GLU A 1019 15.87 -14.11 -32.72
N GLU A 1020 16.38 -14.66 -33.83
CA GLU A 1020 15.84 -15.84 -34.53
C GLU A 1020 16.97 -16.84 -34.81
N ASP A 1021 16.71 -18.14 -34.59
CA ASP A 1021 17.64 -19.25 -34.83
C ASP A 1021 17.82 -19.60 -36.32
N GLU A 1022 18.99 -20.12 -36.70
CA GLU A 1022 19.11 -21.24 -37.67
C GLU A 1022 20.49 -21.95 -37.59
N GLU A 1023 20.60 -23.15 -38.18
CA GLU A 1023 21.51 -24.22 -37.74
C GLU A 1023 22.75 -24.52 -38.65
N GLU A 1024 23.46 -25.60 -38.30
CA GLU A 1024 24.37 -26.47 -39.08
C GLU A 1024 25.89 -26.15 -39.28
N GLU A 1025 26.69 -27.04 -38.66
CA GLU A 1025 27.91 -27.77 -39.12
C GLU A 1025 29.10 -27.06 -39.83
N GLY A 1026 30.35 -27.40 -39.42
CA GLY A 1026 31.55 -26.98 -40.18
C GLY A 1026 32.97 -27.30 -39.65
N GLU A 1027 33.27 -28.50 -39.14
CA GLU A 1027 34.67 -28.94 -38.87
C GLU A 1027 35.48 -29.19 -40.18
N PRO A 1028 36.84 -29.34 -40.19
CA PRO A 1028 37.84 -29.13 -39.13
C PRO A 1028 39.13 -28.37 -39.59
N ALA A 1029 40.16 -28.36 -38.73
CA ALA A 1029 41.55 -27.90 -38.96
C ALA A 1029 42.35 -28.84 -39.96
N PRO A 1030 43.70 -28.80 -40.21
CA PRO A 1030 44.81 -28.30 -39.35
C PRO A 1030 46.16 -27.83 -40.02
N ARG A 1031 47.21 -27.65 -39.19
CA ARG A 1031 48.69 -27.58 -39.48
C ARG A 1031 49.23 -26.19 -39.94
N SER A 1032 50.50 -25.81 -39.72
CA SER A 1032 51.71 -26.57 -39.33
C SER A 1032 52.74 -25.72 -38.52
N LYS A 1033 53.28 -26.22 -37.38
CA LYS A 1033 54.59 -26.90 -37.17
C LYS A 1033 55.86 -26.02 -36.97
N ARG A 1034 56.59 -26.32 -35.86
CA ARG A 1034 58.07 -26.21 -35.63
C ARG A 1034 58.69 -24.79 -35.56
N SER A 1035 59.81 -24.55 -34.85
CA SER A 1035 60.60 -25.37 -33.90
C SER A 1035 61.55 -24.54 -33.01
N THR A 1036 61.97 -25.12 -31.88
CA THR A 1036 63.14 -24.78 -31.02
C THR A 1036 64.50 -25.00 -31.77
N PRO A 1037 65.73 -24.71 -31.25
CA PRO A 1037 66.12 -24.51 -29.83
C PRO A 1037 67.27 -23.53 -29.42
N SER A 1038 67.32 -23.27 -28.10
CA SER A 1038 68.47 -23.18 -27.15
C SER A 1038 69.79 -22.36 -27.35
N ARG A 1039 70.18 -21.74 -26.22
CA ARG A 1039 71.55 -21.54 -25.62
C ARG A 1039 72.54 -20.47 -26.15
N GLN A 1040 72.88 -19.54 -25.22
CA GLN A 1040 74.24 -19.09 -24.80
C GLN A 1040 75.08 -18.24 -25.80
N THR A 1041 75.93 -17.26 -25.43
CA THR A 1041 76.33 -16.61 -24.14
C THR A 1041 77.09 -15.27 -24.43
N GLN A 1042 77.49 -14.53 -23.37
CA GLN A 1042 78.54 -13.47 -23.33
C GLN A 1042 78.12 -12.05 -23.78
N THR A 1043 78.61 -10.92 -23.21
CA THR A 1043 79.35 -10.62 -21.95
C THR A 1043 79.35 -9.11 -21.61
N SER A 1044 79.32 -8.75 -20.31
CA SER A 1044 79.94 -7.54 -19.68
C SER A 1044 79.35 -6.13 -20.03
N THR A 1045 79.58 -5.01 -19.30
CA THR A 1045 80.53 -4.62 -18.21
C THR A 1045 79.95 -3.57 -17.22
N SER A 1046 80.44 -3.58 -15.95
CA SER A 1046 80.62 -2.43 -15.02
C SER A 1046 79.40 -1.67 -14.43
N GLY A 1047 79.31 -1.36 -13.10
CA GLY A 1047 80.14 -1.79 -11.95
C GLY A 1047 80.14 -0.86 -10.71
N ARG A 1048 80.46 -1.42 -9.52
CA ARG A 1048 80.61 -0.78 -8.16
C ARG A 1048 79.28 -0.36 -7.48
N LYS A 1049 79.07 -0.39 -6.14
CA LYS A 1049 79.77 -0.86 -4.90
C LYS A 1049 78.75 -0.76 -3.71
N SER A 1050 78.92 -1.25 -2.46
CA SER A 1050 79.54 -2.45 -1.83
C SER A 1050 79.49 -2.35 -0.28
N ASN A 1051 79.35 -3.48 0.45
CA ASN A 1051 79.48 -3.67 1.94
C ASN A 1051 78.26 -3.21 2.79
N LYS A 1052 77.91 -3.81 3.95
CA LYS A 1052 78.52 -4.91 4.77
C LYS A 1052 77.51 -5.53 5.78
N SER A 1053 77.64 -6.84 6.11
CA SER A 1053 77.40 -7.55 7.43
C SER A 1053 76.20 -7.20 8.35
N SER A 1054 75.53 -8.12 9.09
CA SER A 1054 75.68 -9.59 9.31
C SER A 1054 74.52 -10.18 10.16
N ALA A 1055 74.38 -11.52 10.18
CA ALA A 1055 73.62 -12.33 11.17
C ALA A 1055 74.59 -12.82 12.31
N PRO A 1056 74.33 -13.85 13.18
CA PRO A 1056 73.17 -14.75 13.36
C PRO A 1056 72.81 -15.20 14.83
N LYS A 1057 71.76 -16.05 14.97
CA LYS A 1057 71.57 -17.23 15.87
C LYS A 1057 71.66 -17.17 17.43
N ILE A 1058 70.55 -17.63 18.06
CA ILE A 1058 70.39 -18.74 19.06
C ILE A 1058 70.96 -18.61 20.51
N GLU A 1059 70.30 -19.31 21.47
CA GLU A 1059 70.70 -19.62 22.87
C GLU A 1059 70.64 -18.43 23.89
N GLU A 1060 70.28 -18.59 25.17
CA GLU A 1060 69.59 -19.64 25.96
C GLU A 1060 69.15 -19.05 27.34
N ALA A 1061 68.28 -19.75 28.11
CA ALA A 1061 68.11 -19.63 29.58
C ALA A 1061 67.57 -18.29 30.16
N SER A 1062 67.07 -18.17 31.42
CA SER A 1062 66.41 -19.09 32.37
C SER A 1062 65.95 -18.30 33.63
N GLU A 1063 64.82 -18.67 34.25
CA GLU A 1063 64.49 -18.42 35.69
C GLU A 1063 64.39 -16.94 36.17
N ALA A 1064 63.74 -16.57 37.29
CA ALA A 1064 62.60 -17.11 38.05
C ALA A 1064 62.11 -16.02 39.05
N THR A 1065 61.00 -16.27 39.75
CA THR A 1065 60.51 -15.61 41.00
C THR A 1065 60.21 -14.07 40.95
N GLU A 1066 59.37 -13.47 41.79
CA GLU A 1066 58.58 -13.96 42.96
C GLU A 1066 57.29 -13.13 43.18
N THR A 1067 56.27 -13.78 43.77
CA THR A 1067 55.14 -13.32 44.64
C THR A 1067 54.69 -11.85 44.72
N GLU A 1068 53.37 -11.64 44.63
CA GLU A 1068 52.43 -11.14 45.68
C GLU A 1068 51.07 -10.91 44.97
N ASP A 1069 49.98 -11.69 45.12
CA ASP A 1069 49.23 -12.25 46.27
C ASP A 1069 48.31 -11.25 47.01
N SER A 1070 47.03 -11.23 46.61
CA SER A 1070 45.80 -11.01 47.42
C SER A 1070 44.60 -11.19 46.45
N GLU A 1071 43.79 -12.25 46.50
CA GLU A 1071 42.86 -12.71 47.57
C GLU A 1071 41.51 -11.94 47.58
N GLU A 1072 40.43 -12.69 47.28
CA GLU A 1072 39.15 -12.81 48.03
C GLU A 1072 38.22 -11.56 48.16
N ASP A 1073 36.88 -11.68 48.17
CA ASP A 1073 35.94 -12.79 47.85
C ASP A 1073 34.48 -12.29 47.67
N ASP A 1074 33.64 -13.16 47.09
CA ASP A 1074 32.17 -13.38 47.28
C ASP A 1074 31.08 -12.28 47.20
N ASP A 1075 29.89 -12.79 46.81
CA ASP A 1075 28.50 -12.37 47.12
C ASP A 1075 28.03 -10.92 46.84
N SER A 1076 27.26 -10.76 45.74
CA SER A 1076 25.82 -10.37 45.76
C SER A 1076 25.17 -10.49 44.39
#